data_AF-A0A2U2RTV9-F1
#
_entry.id   AF-A0A2U2RTV9-F1
#
_cell.length_a   1.000
_cell.length_b   1.000
_cell.length_c   1.000
_cell.angle_alpha   90.00
_cell.angle_beta   90.00
_cell.angle_gamma   90.00
#
_symmetry.space_group_name_H-M   'P 1'
#
loop_
_entity.id
_entity.type
_entity.pdbx_description
1 polymer ?
#
loop_
_entity_poly.entity_id
_entity_poly.type
_entity_poly.pdbx_seq_one_letter_code
_entity_poly.pdbx_strand_id
1 'polypeptide(L)'
;MAGQYDDYRPIPAEDLPAKYAGCFKLLELSFTPPNDFDRVMTITGQSLQLITDGDDNGKRGKTLVMHAGYQKAIWELREGHLRYCPSQQRLWRRDPDIEDHPGERRLLNSWHPVKSIEDEYHIGERSNDRNRNYAVSSTIMREAKRAQWFRQVERGVRIDPCVWYRKDGHVVCIRGDTDMAVTQTFDPRNMGNQVVEQAKRICEWLTVDGKSCANLLRMFATPWLEPYKQLSFVLSGHGGDGKTLLLSNAVQRVLGDRKSFPAFKTTGYCDSGFSLNRESMNDMMAGMAFAYDDEAGEVTERMLPLLRALSTGATMSARVVGGKYYSMTPTATIVILTNMPFADSSEPSDKRRFIKVEMHPSEGRSYEQYHAIELFIREHPAALYAASCRLWEQGDEPEMVNLSPARAISDEMYWLITEILTNEEKCGQLVASRDAYRNEFHKPIPGDVMSLLGLANGITKVWGGQKRVVRVQDESRFDVYRQAVKAEEGDDGSPVTPEPPLPLELDSQLPPSLFGFECDYVPANPDKSAFNWKKLALDPNVDTSQVPANVEAYAVVPAPGFMVIDMDMSKTSGDDGWTVLNRQVGRYGTPAFPSTYLVRTPSGGLHAYYRLPEALRGKVKNAVHLKTSEYPDGIPVDLRVERKGYVIGAGSTVNEGDYRVCDLPGDDGIPEASAEICRWLEAIGSIEGTEPKRLRPSTQRSQLPAASREPIRLSLAQVMADDDRQPRREPRPDMTPVPEGQRNQTLHDWAYGRAANHPENLRQIEADLYERGHASGLKDSELATIWKSITRQLGKE
;
A
#
# COMPACT_ATOMS: atom_id res chain seq x y z
N MET A 1 45.11 -14.37 27.16
CA MET A 1 45.95 -14.05 25.98
C MET A 1 47.32 -13.51 26.42
N ALA A 2 48.13 -14.32 27.12
CA ALA A 2 49.53 -13.99 27.35
C ALA A 2 50.34 -14.46 26.14
N GLY A 3 51.10 -13.57 25.49
CA GLY A 3 51.99 -13.91 24.37
C GLY A 3 51.66 -13.32 23.00
N GLN A 4 50.44 -12.81 22.75
CA GLN A 4 50.06 -12.33 21.41
C GLN A 4 50.76 -11.02 20.98
N TYR A 5 51.30 -10.26 21.93
CA TYR A 5 51.90 -8.94 21.71
C TYR A 5 53.39 -8.87 22.06
N ASP A 6 54.04 -10.01 22.30
CA ASP A 6 55.45 -10.06 22.71
C ASP A 6 56.37 -9.53 21.60
N ASP A 7 56.11 -9.94 20.35
CA ASP A 7 56.81 -9.50 19.14
C ASP A 7 56.27 -8.19 18.55
N TYR A 8 55.16 -7.67 19.09
CA TYR A 8 54.59 -6.41 18.61
C TYR A 8 55.52 -5.24 18.91
N ARG A 9 55.74 -4.41 17.88
CA ARG A 9 56.50 -3.15 17.97
C ARG A 9 55.62 -2.01 17.46
N PRO A 10 55.27 -1.02 18.31
CA PRO A 10 54.56 0.17 17.87
C PRO A 10 55.41 0.97 16.87
N ILE A 11 54.73 1.67 15.97
CA ILE A 11 55.33 2.59 15.01
C ILE A 11 55.91 3.79 15.81
N PRO A 12 57.20 4.13 15.64
CA PRO A 12 57.78 5.31 16.27
C PRO A 12 57.05 6.61 15.89
N ALA A 13 57.00 7.58 16.80
CA ALA A 13 56.56 8.95 16.52
C ALA A 13 57.34 9.93 17.41
N GLU A 14 57.78 11.06 16.85
CA GLU A 14 58.65 12.03 17.53
C GLU A 14 57.99 12.69 18.74
N ASP A 15 56.64 12.76 18.75
CA ASP A 15 55.85 13.43 19.80
C ASP A 15 55.26 12.49 20.85
N LEU A 16 55.64 11.20 20.86
CA LEU A 16 55.12 10.22 21.81
C LEU A 16 56.10 9.92 22.96
N PRO A 17 55.62 9.81 24.20
CA PRO A 17 56.44 9.31 25.30
C PRO A 17 56.91 7.88 25.03
N ALA A 18 58.15 7.55 25.39
CA ALA A 18 58.67 6.17 25.32
C ALA A 18 57.76 5.13 26.00
N LYS A 19 57.00 5.57 27.02
CA LYS A 19 56.04 4.78 27.79
C LYS A 19 54.80 4.35 26.99
N TYR A 20 54.49 5.00 25.87
CA TYR A 20 53.41 4.57 24.95
C TYR A 20 53.62 3.12 24.49
N ALA A 21 54.87 2.74 24.19
CA ALA A 21 55.18 1.37 23.81
C ALA A 21 54.95 0.37 24.95
N GLY A 22 55.19 0.80 26.20
CA GLY A 22 54.87 0.04 27.40
C GLY A 22 53.38 -0.26 27.53
N CYS A 23 52.50 0.66 27.14
CA CYS A 23 51.04 0.47 27.25
C CYS A 23 50.51 -0.71 26.44
N PHE A 24 51.07 -1.00 25.26
CA PHE A 24 50.62 -2.16 24.47
C PHE A 24 51.02 -3.50 25.10
N LYS A 25 52.05 -3.53 25.95
CA LYS A 25 52.61 -4.77 26.52
C LYS A 25 52.27 -4.98 27.99
N LEU A 26 52.32 -3.91 28.79
CA LEU A 26 52.30 -3.96 30.25
C LEU A 26 50.91 -3.76 30.88
N LEU A 27 49.90 -3.44 30.09
CA LEU A 27 48.51 -3.38 30.59
C LEU A 27 48.03 -4.81 30.90
N GLU A 28 47.52 -5.01 32.11
CA GLU A 28 47.09 -6.31 32.62
C GLU A 28 45.81 -6.20 33.47
N LEU A 29 45.03 -7.26 33.48
CA LEU A 29 43.87 -7.39 34.36
C LEU A 29 44.31 -7.62 35.80
N SER A 30 43.54 -7.12 36.75
CA SER A 30 43.76 -7.30 38.19
C SER A 30 42.48 -7.82 38.86
N PHE A 31 42.63 -8.60 39.91
CA PHE A 31 41.52 -9.02 40.77
C PHE A 31 41.05 -7.91 41.72
N THR A 32 41.78 -6.79 41.80
CA THR A 32 41.39 -5.70 42.69
C THR A 32 40.30 -4.85 42.04
N PRO A 33 39.24 -4.44 42.77
CA PRO A 33 38.20 -3.58 42.22
C PRO A 33 38.74 -2.27 41.61
N PRO A 34 38.02 -1.68 40.63
CA PRO A 34 38.32 -0.36 40.08
C PRO A 34 38.34 0.69 41.20
N ASN A 35 39.14 1.74 41.00
CA ASN A 35 39.31 2.85 41.92
C ASN A 35 39.40 4.17 41.15
N ASP A 36 39.41 5.30 41.85
CA ASP A 36 39.45 6.63 41.22
C ASP A 36 40.85 7.04 40.73
N PHE A 37 41.82 6.11 40.67
CA PHE A 37 43.23 6.43 40.47
C PHE A 37 43.88 5.63 39.33
N ASP A 38 44.15 4.34 39.54
CA ASP A 38 44.94 3.50 38.63
C ASP A 38 44.23 2.22 38.19
N ARG A 39 42.93 2.07 38.48
CA ARG A 39 42.16 0.89 38.09
C ARG A 39 40.83 1.25 37.49
N VAL A 40 40.59 0.82 36.25
CA VAL A 40 39.36 1.12 35.51
C VAL A 40 38.64 -0.15 35.08
N MET A 41 37.33 -0.05 34.88
CA MET A 41 36.54 -1.16 34.36
C MET A 41 36.69 -1.30 32.85
N THR A 42 36.95 -2.53 32.41
CA THR A 42 36.91 -2.96 31.00
C THR A 42 35.46 -3.21 30.54
N ILE A 43 35.28 -3.37 29.23
CA ILE A 43 33.97 -3.69 28.64
C ILE A 43 33.41 -5.05 29.11
N THR A 44 34.29 -6.00 29.46
CA THR A 44 33.93 -7.33 29.98
C THR A 44 33.63 -7.32 31.47
N GLY A 45 33.67 -6.16 32.13
CA GLY A 45 33.44 -6.05 33.57
C GLY A 45 34.62 -6.45 34.45
N GLN A 46 35.82 -6.64 33.88
CA GLN A 46 37.04 -6.93 34.63
C GLN A 46 37.82 -5.65 34.96
N SER A 47 38.55 -5.62 36.07
CA SER A 47 39.40 -4.48 36.43
C SER A 47 40.70 -4.49 35.65
N LEU A 48 41.01 -3.38 34.99
CA LEU A 48 42.28 -3.12 34.29
C LEU A 48 43.21 -2.30 35.17
N GLN A 49 44.43 -2.78 35.40
CA GLN A 49 45.48 -2.02 36.07
C GLN A 49 46.15 -1.08 35.07
N LEU A 50 46.05 0.23 35.33
CA LEU A 50 46.70 1.28 34.55
C LEU A 50 48.17 1.40 34.92
N ILE A 51 48.97 1.82 33.94
CA ILE A 51 50.40 2.03 34.10
C ILE A 51 50.62 3.41 34.73
N THR A 52 51.45 3.42 35.77
CA THR A 52 51.85 4.62 36.50
C THR A 52 53.36 4.83 36.44
N ASP A 53 53.78 6.06 36.70
CA ASP A 53 55.15 6.52 36.86
C ASP A 53 55.39 6.89 38.34
N GLY A 54 56.52 6.47 38.90
CA GLY A 54 56.91 6.68 40.30
C GLY A 54 57.49 5.42 40.96
N ASP A 55 58.45 5.59 41.88
CA ASP A 55 59.08 4.47 42.61
C ASP A 55 58.12 3.87 43.65
N ASP A 56 58.14 2.54 43.81
CA ASP A 56 57.49 1.84 44.93
C ASP A 56 58.06 2.23 46.31
N ASN A 57 59.17 2.98 46.35
CA ASN A 57 59.85 3.47 47.54
C ASN A 57 59.25 4.77 48.15
N GLY A 58 58.06 5.19 47.73
CA GLY A 58 57.25 6.19 48.44
C GLY A 58 57.74 7.66 48.41
N LYS A 59 58.76 8.01 47.62
CA LYS A 59 59.33 9.38 47.55
C LYS A 59 58.79 10.25 46.41
N ARG A 60 58.17 9.66 45.39
CA ARG A 60 57.42 10.37 44.33
C ARG A 60 56.01 9.81 44.28
N GLY A 61 55.00 10.68 44.30
CA GLY A 61 53.61 10.25 44.12
C GLY A 61 53.46 9.51 42.80
N LYS A 62 52.79 8.35 42.82
CA LYS A 62 52.45 7.63 41.58
C LYS A 62 51.60 8.56 40.71
N THR A 63 51.87 8.60 39.41
CA THR A 63 51.09 9.39 38.44
C THR A 63 50.84 8.55 37.20
N LEU A 64 49.70 8.67 36.54
CA LEU A 64 49.45 7.88 35.33
C LEU A 64 50.42 8.29 34.20
N VAL A 65 50.95 7.32 33.45
CA VAL A 65 51.87 7.60 32.33
C VAL A 65 51.18 8.38 31.20
N MET A 66 49.86 8.25 31.10
CA MET A 66 48.95 9.04 30.27
C MET A 66 47.52 8.92 30.83
N HIS A 67 46.61 9.78 30.40
CA HIS A 67 45.21 9.76 30.84
C HIS A 67 44.59 8.35 30.74
N ALA A 68 43.79 7.97 31.75
CA ALA A 68 43.18 6.65 31.85
C ALA A 68 42.41 6.24 30.59
N GLY A 69 41.69 7.18 29.97
CA GLY A 69 40.96 6.94 28.72
C GLY A 69 41.84 6.47 27.55
N TYR A 70 43.06 7.00 27.40
CA TYR A 70 43.98 6.53 26.35
C TYR A 70 44.49 5.12 26.60
N GLN A 71 44.83 4.80 27.86
CA GLN A 71 45.25 3.45 28.24
C GLN A 71 44.11 2.45 28.04
N LYS A 72 42.87 2.84 28.36
CA LYS A 72 41.67 2.03 28.09
C LYS A 72 41.42 1.83 26.59
N ALA A 73 41.60 2.86 25.77
CA ALA A 73 41.49 2.73 24.31
C ALA A 73 42.55 1.80 23.72
N ILE A 74 43.79 1.86 24.21
CA ILE A 74 44.87 0.92 23.83
C ILE A 74 44.52 -0.51 24.25
N TRP A 75 44.00 -0.69 25.46
CA TRP A 75 43.51 -2.00 25.93
C TRP A 75 42.39 -2.54 25.04
N GLU A 76 41.36 -1.74 24.77
CA GLU A 76 40.25 -2.16 23.93
C GLU A 76 40.69 -2.41 22.48
N LEU A 77 41.70 -1.70 21.96
CA LEU A 77 42.30 -2.01 20.65
C LEU A 77 43.00 -3.37 20.67
N ARG A 78 43.78 -3.63 21.71
CA ARG A 78 44.51 -4.89 21.93
C ARG A 78 43.56 -6.09 22.07
N GLU A 79 42.51 -5.96 22.86
CA GLU A 79 41.52 -7.02 23.05
C GLU A 79 40.50 -7.09 21.90
N GLY A 80 40.62 -6.23 20.89
CA GLY A 80 39.77 -6.24 19.71
C GLY A 80 38.33 -5.79 19.99
N HIS A 81 38.12 -4.87 20.93
CA HIS A 81 36.88 -4.14 21.20
C HIS A 81 36.87 -2.71 20.64
N LEU A 82 38.03 -2.21 20.20
CA LEU A 82 38.19 -1.03 19.36
C LEU A 82 38.84 -1.47 18.06
N ARG A 83 38.19 -1.23 16.92
CA ARG A 83 38.63 -1.73 15.61
C ARG A 83 38.57 -0.64 14.56
N TYR A 84 39.43 -0.72 13.56
CA TYR A 84 39.40 0.18 12.41
C TYR A 84 38.49 -0.38 11.30
N CYS A 85 37.69 0.48 10.67
CA CYS A 85 36.89 0.16 9.49
C CYS A 85 37.53 0.79 8.25
N PRO A 86 38.16 0.01 7.34
CA PRO A 86 38.81 0.55 6.15
C PRO A 86 37.85 1.29 5.21
N SER A 87 36.62 0.81 5.04
CA SER A 87 35.65 1.40 4.11
C SER A 87 35.16 2.78 4.55
N GLN A 88 35.13 3.04 5.86
CA GLN A 88 34.69 4.32 6.43
C GLN A 88 35.85 5.18 6.96
N GLN A 89 37.09 4.68 6.88
CA GLN A 89 38.29 5.37 7.35
C GLN A 89 38.22 5.86 8.81
N ARG A 90 37.51 5.13 9.68
CA ARG A 90 37.29 5.52 11.08
C ARG A 90 37.32 4.34 12.04
N LEU A 91 37.50 4.64 13.33
CA LEU A 91 37.42 3.66 14.41
C LEU A 91 35.96 3.33 14.74
N TRP A 92 35.75 2.11 15.22
CA TRP A 92 34.50 1.55 15.68
C TRP A 92 34.74 0.86 17.00
N ARG A 93 33.84 1.08 17.96
CA ARG A 93 33.90 0.50 19.29
C ARG A 93 32.74 -0.45 19.48
N ARG A 94 32.99 -1.57 20.16
CA ARG A 94 31.96 -2.51 20.54
C ARG A 94 31.05 -1.89 21.60
N ASP A 95 29.76 -2.13 21.48
CA ASP A 95 28.81 -1.63 22.47
C ASP A 95 29.01 -2.37 23.80
N PRO A 96 29.09 -1.64 24.94
CA PRO A 96 29.09 -2.27 26.24
C PRO A 96 27.71 -2.79 26.58
N ASP A 97 27.65 -3.91 27.31
CA ASP A 97 26.43 -4.30 27.99
C ASP A 97 26.16 -3.35 29.16
N ILE A 98 25.03 -2.66 29.05
CA ILE A 98 24.51 -1.66 29.99
C ILE A 98 23.19 -2.10 30.61
N GLU A 99 22.68 -3.28 30.25
CA GLU A 99 21.43 -3.80 30.80
C GLU A 99 21.64 -4.31 32.23
N ASP A 100 20.65 -4.08 33.08
CA ASP A 100 20.65 -4.63 34.43
C ASP A 100 20.08 -6.05 34.39
N HIS A 101 20.96 -7.04 34.40
CA HIS A 101 20.59 -8.44 34.41
C HIS A 101 21.50 -9.28 35.32
N PRO A 102 21.02 -10.38 35.90
CA PRO A 102 21.83 -11.24 36.75
C PRO A 102 22.96 -11.91 35.94
N GLY A 103 24.19 -11.87 36.45
CA GLY A 103 25.36 -12.54 35.86
C GLY A 103 26.49 -11.59 35.47
N GLU A 104 27.49 -12.12 34.76
CA GLU A 104 28.58 -11.31 34.17
C GLU A 104 28.06 -10.45 33.00
N ARG A 105 28.73 -9.34 32.73
CA ARG A 105 28.41 -8.47 31.57
C ARG A 105 28.55 -9.27 30.28
N ARG A 106 27.53 -9.21 29.44
CA ARG A 106 27.53 -9.86 28.13
C ARG A 106 28.44 -9.10 27.17
N LEU A 107 29.13 -9.83 26.32
CA LEU A 107 29.86 -9.23 25.21
C LEU A 107 28.91 -9.07 24.03
N LEU A 108 28.50 -7.84 23.74
CA LEU A 108 27.62 -7.56 22.62
C LEU A 108 28.34 -7.71 21.27
N ASN A 109 27.57 -8.07 20.25
CA ASN A 109 28.05 -8.20 18.88
C ASN A 109 27.84 -6.93 18.05
N SER A 110 27.20 -5.91 18.64
CA SER A 110 26.95 -4.63 18.02
C SER A 110 28.11 -3.65 18.22
N TRP A 111 28.24 -2.76 17.26
CA TRP A 111 29.34 -1.81 17.15
C TRP A 111 28.79 -0.44 16.73
N HIS A 112 29.42 0.61 17.23
CA HIS A 112 29.13 1.98 16.83
C HIS A 112 30.39 2.72 16.37
N PRO A 113 30.22 3.71 15.48
CA PRO A 113 31.36 4.39 14.91
C PRO A 113 31.85 5.52 15.85
N VAL A 114 33.15 5.54 16.13
CA VAL A 114 33.79 6.50 17.05
C VAL A 114 33.99 7.84 16.35
N LYS A 115 33.57 8.95 16.97
CA LYS A 115 33.76 10.31 16.43
C LYS A 115 35.18 10.81 16.69
N SER A 116 35.61 10.73 17.94
CA SER A 116 36.97 10.99 18.41
C SER A 116 37.25 10.09 19.60
N ILE A 117 38.52 9.72 19.83
CA ILE A 117 38.90 8.91 20.99
C ILE A 117 38.66 9.71 22.28
N GLU A 118 38.90 11.01 22.24
CA GLU A 118 38.74 11.88 23.39
C GLU A 118 37.29 11.94 23.87
N ASP A 119 36.32 12.05 22.96
CA ASP A 119 34.91 12.11 23.35
C ASP A 119 34.41 10.72 23.80
N GLU A 120 34.82 9.66 23.10
CA GLU A 120 34.40 8.28 23.37
C GLU A 120 34.90 7.75 24.72
N TYR A 121 36.13 8.09 25.10
CA TYR A 121 36.76 7.65 26.34
C TYR A 121 36.82 8.74 27.42
N HIS A 122 36.01 9.79 27.26
CA HIS A 122 35.84 10.89 28.23
C HIS A 122 37.17 11.52 28.68
N ILE A 123 38.02 11.88 27.71
CA ILE A 123 39.34 12.46 27.94
C ILE A 123 39.24 13.98 27.94
N GLY A 124 39.39 14.56 29.14
CA GLY A 124 39.30 16.00 29.37
C GLY A 124 37.86 16.53 29.30
N GLU A 125 37.59 17.60 30.05
CA GLU A 125 36.24 18.18 30.15
C GLU A 125 35.89 19.10 28.98
N ARG A 126 36.90 19.68 28.32
CA ARG A 126 36.76 20.69 27.27
C ARG A 126 37.70 20.40 26.11
N SER A 127 37.42 20.98 24.94
CA SER A 127 38.19 20.77 23.70
C SER A 127 39.68 21.15 23.80
N ASN A 128 40.02 22.07 24.71
CA ASN A 128 41.35 22.59 25.00
C ASN A 128 41.95 22.08 26.32
N ASP A 129 41.38 21.02 26.90
CA ASP A 129 41.92 20.40 28.12
C ASP A 129 43.33 19.86 27.87
N ARG A 130 44.25 20.14 28.80
CA ARG A 130 45.65 19.68 28.76
C ARG A 130 45.79 18.16 28.72
N ASN A 131 44.77 17.42 29.17
CA ASN A 131 44.73 15.97 29.13
C ASN A 131 44.48 15.43 27.71
N ARG A 132 43.94 16.24 26.79
CA ARG A 132 43.74 15.86 25.38
C ARG A 132 45.06 15.95 24.63
N ASN A 133 45.59 14.79 24.24
CA ASN A 133 46.80 14.66 23.44
C ASN A 133 46.47 13.96 22.10
N TYR A 134 46.20 14.76 21.07
CA TYR A 134 45.84 14.27 19.74
C TYR A 134 46.95 13.45 19.04
N ALA A 135 48.21 13.55 19.48
CA ALA A 135 49.30 12.70 18.98
C ALA A 135 49.10 11.23 19.41
N VAL A 136 48.58 11.01 20.63
CA VAL A 136 48.23 9.68 21.14
C VAL A 136 47.10 9.09 20.31
N SER A 137 46.02 9.85 20.10
CA SER A 137 44.88 9.43 19.28
C SER A 137 45.26 9.11 17.84
N SER A 138 46.07 9.97 17.23
CA SER A 138 46.58 9.76 15.87
C SER A 138 47.40 8.49 15.78
N THR A 139 48.15 8.15 16.83
CA THR A 139 48.94 6.91 16.86
C THR A 139 48.07 5.68 17.09
N ILE A 140 47.09 5.73 17.99
CA ILE A 140 46.12 4.62 18.15
C ILE A 140 45.43 4.33 16.82
N MET A 141 44.99 5.37 16.10
CA MET A 141 44.41 5.23 14.76
C MET A 141 45.38 4.63 13.75
N ARG A 142 46.66 5.03 13.79
CA ARG A 142 47.71 4.47 12.92
C ARG A 142 47.99 3.00 13.21
N GLU A 143 48.04 2.60 14.49
CA GLU A 143 48.21 1.20 14.88
C GLU A 143 47.01 0.35 14.48
N ALA A 144 45.79 0.84 14.72
CA ALA A 144 44.55 0.12 14.39
C ALA A 144 44.42 -0.21 12.89
N LYS A 145 45.08 0.53 12.00
CA LYS A 145 45.14 0.24 10.56
C LYS A 145 45.96 -1.01 10.22
N ARG A 146 46.79 -1.53 11.13
CA ARG A 146 47.66 -2.69 10.91
C ARG A 146 46.86 -3.99 11.05
N ALA A 147 46.20 -4.40 9.98
CA ALA A 147 45.35 -5.60 9.92
C ALA A 147 46.05 -6.90 10.37
N GLN A 148 47.38 -6.98 10.24
CA GLN A 148 48.18 -8.11 10.70
C GLN A 148 48.20 -8.29 12.23
N TRP A 149 47.92 -7.23 12.99
CA TRP A 149 47.95 -7.22 14.46
C TRP A 149 46.57 -6.99 15.08
N PHE A 150 45.73 -6.20 14.41
CA PHE A 150 44.44 -5.79 14.94
C PHE A 150 43.32 -6.15 13.97
N ARG A 151 42.27 -6.79 14.49
CA ARG A 151 41.06 -7.13 13.73
C ARG A 151 40.36 -5.85 13.28
N GLN A 152 39.77 -5.91 12.09
CA GLN A 152 39.06 -4.78 11.49
C GLN A 152 37.53 -4.97 11.58
N VAL A 153 36.80 -3.90 11.29
CA VAL A 153 35.35 -3.95 11.08
C VAL A 153 35.08 -3.99 9.59
N GLU A 154 34.34 -5.00 9.16
CA GLU A 154 33.92 -5.15 7.77
C GLU A 154 32.65 -4.34 7.50
N ARG A 155 32.53 -3.82 6.28
CA ARG A 155 31.25 -3.25 5.84
C ARG A 155 30.29 -4.39 5.57
N GLY A 156 29.20 -4.43 6.33
CA GLY A 156 28.30 -5.57 6.31
C GLY A 156 27.15 -5.47 7.31
N VAL A 157 26.36 -6.53 7.35
CA VAL A 157 25.16 -6.69 8.16
C VAL A 157 25.26 -7.96 8.99
N ARG A 158 24.93 -7.88 10.28
CA ARG A 158 24.85 -9.01 11.20
C ARG A 158 23.44 -9.15 11.74
N ILE A 159 22.89 -10.35 11.61
CA ILE A 159 21.62 -10.78 12.19
C ILE A 159 21.90 -12.19 12.69
N ASP A 160 22.27 -12.32 13.97
CA ASP A 160 22.78 -13.57 14.52
C ASP A 160 21.83 -14.75 14.22
N PRO A 161 22.36 -15.92 13.82
CA PRO A 161 23.78 -16.29 13.77
C PRO A 161 24.47 -15.97 12.43
N CYS A 162 23.86 -15.17 11.55
CA CYS A 162 24.35 -14.90 10.20
C CYS A 162 25.03 -13.53 10.09
N VAL A 163 26.14 -13.49 9.34
CA VAL A 163 26.90 -12.28 9.04
C VAL A 163 27.12 -12.19 7.54
N TRP A 164 26.67 -11.10 6.93
CA TRP A 164 26.83 -10.79 5.51
C TRP A 164 27.81 -9.66 5.31
N TYR A 165 28.80 -9.87 4.48
CA TYR A 165 29.78 -8.85 4.11
C TYR A 165 30.37 -9.18 2.74
N ARG A 166 31.11 -8.23 2.16
CA ARG A 166 31.80 -8.46 0.89
C ARG A 166 33.16 -9.10 1.10
N LYS A 167 33.39 -10.21 0.42
CA LYS A 167 34.68 -10.89 0.31
C LYS A 167 34.97 -11.14 -1.17
N ASP A 168 36.16 -10.74 -1.62
CA ASP A 168 36.60 -10.94 -3.01
C ASP A 168 35.58 -10.42 -4.05
N GLY A 169 34.99 -9.26 -3.77
CA GLY A 169 34.00 -8.61 -4.64
C GLY A 169 32.57 -9.11 -4.50
N HIS A 170 32.31 -10.22 -3.80
CA HIS A 170 30.99 -10.86 -3.70
C HIS A 170 30.46 -10.84 -2.27
N VAL A 171 29.14 -10.78 -2.11
CA VAL A 171 28.51 -10.89 -0.78
C VAL A 171 28.49 -12.36 -0.36
N VAL A 172 29.00 -12.64 0.84
CA VAL A 172 29.01 -13.99 1.43
C VAL A 172 28.32 -13.98 2.79
N CYS A 173 27.66 -15.10 3.13
CA CYS A 173 27.07 -15.34 4.44
C CYS A 173 27.97 -16.27 5.26
N ILE A 174 28.47 -15.79 6.40
CA ILE A 174 29.13 -16.61 7.42
C ILE A 174 28.14 -16.90 8.53
N ARG A 175 28.14 -18.14 9.03
CA ARG A 175 27.27 -18.58 10.13
C ARG A 175 28.08 -19.00 11.34
N GLY A 176 27.65 -18.56 12.52
CA GLY A 176 28.22 -18.98 13.81
C GLY A 176 29.57 -18.35 14.15
N ASP A 177 30.06 -17.39 13.38
CA ASP A 177 31.19 -16.56 13.80
C ASP A 177 30.73 -15.59 14.88
N THR A 178 31.27 -15.77 16.08
CA THR A 178 30.89 -14.97 17.24
C THR A 178 31.56 -13.62 17.28
N ASP A 179 32.71 -13.42 16.61
CA ASP A 179 33.56 -12.23 16.79
C ASP A 179 33.75 -11.37 15.53
N MET A 180 33.16 -11.77 14.40
CA MET A 180 33.11 -10.93 13.21
C MET A 180 32.40 -9.60 13.52
N ALA A 181 33.10 -8.50 13.28
CA ALA A 181 32.59 -7.14 13.50
C ALA A 181 32.13 -6.54 12.18
N VAL A 182 30.91 -6.04 12.15
CA VAL A 182 30.34 -5.39 10.96
C VAL A 182 29.69 -4.04 11.28
N THR A 183 29.56 -3.21 10.26
CA THR A 183 29.02 -1.84 10.37
C THR A 183 27.55 -1.75 10.78
N GLN A 184 26.78 -2.84 10.68
CA GLN A 184 25.37 -2.87 11.06
C GLN A 184 25.01 -4.19 11.73
N THR A 185 24.40 -4.11 12.90
CA THR A 185 23.83 -5.27 13.62
C THR A 185 22.35 -5.02 13.88
N PHE A 186 21.51 -6.01 13.62
CA PHE A 186 20.08 -5.96 13.96
C PHE A 186 19.75 -6.98 15.04
N ASP A 187 18.71 -6.69 15.84
CA ASP A 187 18.17 -7.62 16.83
C ASP A 187 17.62 -8.87 16.12
N PRO A 188 18.15 -10.08 16.40
CA PRO A 188 17.68 -11.33 15.80
C PRO A 188 16.41 -11.88 16.49
N ARG A 189 15.75 -11.11 17.37
CA ARG A 189 14.56 -11.54 18.12
C ARG A 189 13.50 -12.20 17.23
N ASN A 190 13.09 -13.40 17.64
CA ASN A 190 12.08 -14.21 16.96
C ASN A 190 12.37 -14.44 15.47
N MET A 191 13.63 -14.37 15.04
CA MET A 191 14.00 -14.59 13.65
C MET A 191 14.13 -16.08 13.32
N GLY A 192 13.67 -16.44 12.12
CA GLY A 192 13.81 -17.78 11.54
C GLY A 192 13.61 -17.77 10.03
N ASN A 193 13.91 -18.88 9.35
CA ASN A 193 13.79 -18.97 7.89
C ASN A 193 12.37 -18.64 7.39
N GLN A 194 11.34 -19.07 8.12
CA GLN A 194 9.94 -18.80 7.78
C GLN A 194 9.62 -17.30 7.85
N VAL A 195 10.15 -16.59 8.85
CA VAL A 195 9.97 -15.14 9.00
C VAL A 195 10.62 -14.38 7.84
N VAL A 196 11.82 -14.81 7.41
CA VAL A 196 12.49 -14.22 6.25
C VAL A 196 11.68 -14.45 4.96
N GLU A 197 11.11 -15.65 4.78
CA GLU A 197 10.25 -15.94 3.63
C GLU A 197 8.95 -15.14 3.67
N GLN A 198 8.38 -14.94 4.87
CA GLN A 198 7.21 -14.10 5.05
C GLN A 198 7.50 -12.64 4.71
N ALA A 199 8.66 -12.11 5.09
CA ALA A 199 9.10 -10.77 4.69
C ALA A 199 9.20 -10.63 3.16
N LYS A 200 9.70 -11.66 2.47
CA LYS A 200 9.71 -11.72 1.01
C LYS A 200 8.29 -11.69 0.43
N ARG A 201 7.37 -12.51 0.96
CA ARG A 201 5.95 -12.51 0.55
C ARG A 201 5.28 -11.16 0.78
N ILE A 202 5.66 -10.41 1.82
CA ILE A 202 5.13 -9.06 2.06
C ILE A 202 5.57 -8.14 0.92
N CYS A 203 6.83 -8.21 0.51
CA CYS A 203 7.32 -7.43 -0.63
C CYS A 203 6.65 -7.85 -1.95
N GLU A 204 6.42 -9.15 -2.16
CA GLU A 204 5.66 -9.66 -3.31
C GLU A 204 4.23 -9.10 -3.29
N TRP A 205 3.56 -9.11 -2.13
CA TRP A 205 2.22 -8.54 -1.97
C TRP A 205 2.20 -7.01 -2.19
N LEU A 206 3.23 -6.27 -1.79
CA LEU A 206 3.29 -4.82 -1.95
C LEU A 206 3.59 -4.35 -3.39
N THR A 207 4.11 -5.23 -4.25
CA THR A 207 4.62 -4.85 -5.58
C THR A 207 3.81 -5.50 -6.71
N VAL A 208 3.86 -4.92 -7.91
CA VAL A 208 3.07 -5.42 -9.05
C VAL A 208 3.65 -6.69 -9.69
N ASP A 209 4.97 -6.87 -9.60
CA ASP A 209 5.66 -7.98 -10.24
C ASP A 209 6.93 -8.42 -9.46
N GLY A 210 7.47 -9.58 -9.84
CA GLY A 210 8.66 -10.15 -9.21
C GLY A 210 9.90 -9.27 -9.35
N LYS A 211 10.00 -8.46 -10.41
CA LYS A 211 11.12 -7.55 -10.65
C LYS A 211 11.11 -6.37 -9.68
N SER A 212 9.94 -5.76 -9.51
CA SER A 212 9.68 -4.70 -8.51
C SER A 212 9.88 -5.24 -7.11
N CYS A 213 9.43 -6.47 -6.83
CA CYS A 213 9.69 -7.15 -5.55
C CYS A 213 11.20 -7.30 -5.29
N ALA A 214 11.97 -7.80 -6.26
CA ALA A 214 13.42 -7.96 -6.12
C ALA A 214 14.11 -6.61 -5.87
N ASN A 215 13.74 -5.57 -6.61
CA ASN A 215 14.25 -4.22 -6.39
C ASN A 215 13.89 -3.66 -5.02
N LEU A 216 12.65 -3.85 -4.56
CA LEU A 216 12.21 -3.43 -3.22
C LEU A 216 13.00 -4.14 -2.13
N LEU A 217 13.18 -5.45 -2.24
CA LEU A 217 13.97 -6.24 -1.30
C LEU A 217 15.44 -5.80 -1.30
N ARG A 218 16.03 -5.51 -2.46
CA ARG A 218 17.44 -5.07 -2.58
C ARG A 218 17.72 -3.79 -1.78
N MET A 219 16.74 -2.90 -1.69
CA MET A 219 16.85 -1.61 -1.01
C MET A 219 17.39 -1.71 0.42
N PHE A 220 16.84 -2.61 1.25
CA PHE A 220 17.07 -2.59 2.70
C PHE A 220 18.54 -2.78 3.12
N ALA A 221 19.28 -3.70 2.50
CA ALA A 221 20.69 -3.94 2.82
C ALA A 221 21.67 -3.15 1.94
N THR A 222 21.18 -2.35 0.98
CA THR A 222 22.02 -1.55 0.07
C THR A 222 23.08 -0.71 0.81
N PRO A 223 22.79 0.03 1.89
CA PRO A 223 23.78 0.90 2.54
C PRO A 223 25.05 0.18 3.03
N TRP A 224 24.99 -1.13 3.25
CA TRP A 224 26.09 -1.92 3.79
C TRP A 224 26.63 -2.94 2.80
N LEU A 225 25.81 -3.41 1.86
CA LEU A 225 26.18 -4.49 0.94
C LEU A 225 26.43 -4.03 -0.49
N GLU A 226 26.07 -2.82 -0.94
CA GLU A 226 26.45 -2.37 -2.29
C GLU A 226 27.99 -2.25 -2.41
N PRO A 227 28.61 -2.52 -3.57
CA PRO A 227 30.08 -2.50 -3.67
C PRO A 227 30.64 -1.07 -3.60
N TYR A 228 29.95 -0.14 -4.25
CA TYR A 228 30.20 1.29 -4.21
C TYR A 228 28.85 2.00 -4.33
N LYS A 229 28.77 3.24 -3.83
CA LYS A 229 27.52 4.00 -3.88
C LYS A 229 27.12 4.21 -5.33
N GLN A 230 25.98 3.66 -5.72
CA GLN A 230 25.40 3.84 -7.06
C GLN A 230 23.87 3.80 -7.07
N LEU A 231 23.25 3.05 -6.15
CA LEU A 231 21.81 2.78 -6.22
C LEU A 231 21.00 3.82 -5.44
N SER A 232 19.93 4.29 -6.06
CA SER A 232 18.89 5.12 -5.46
C SER A 232 17.55 4.56 -5.91
N PHE A 233 16.59 4.44 -5.00
CA PHE A 233 15.35 3.71 -5.24
C PHE A 233 14.21 4.69 -5.51
N VAL A 234 13.36 4.34 -6.46
CA VAL A 234 12.15 5.09 -6.81
C VAL A 234 10.96 4.16 -6.60
N LEU A 235 10.20 4.40 -5.54
CA LEU A 235 8.95 3.69 -5.24
C LEU A 235 7.82 4.52 -5.84
N SER A 236 7.26 4.04 -6.94
CA SER A 236 6.14 4.67 -7.64
C SER A 236 4.85 3.91 -7.41
N GLY A 237 3.75 4.63 -7.23
CA GLY A 237 2.57 4.03 -6.64
C GLY A 237 1.35 4.95 -6.55
N HIS A 238 0.24 4.43 -6.04
CA HIS A 238 -0.97 5.23 -5.78
C HIS A 238 -0.97 5.70 -4.32
N GLY A 239 -1.85 6.65 -3.98
CA GLY A 239 -2.09 6.96 -2.58
C GLY A 239 -2.62 5.73 -1.84
N GLY A 240 -2.04 5.39 -0.68
CA GLY A 240 -2.52 4.28 0.16
C GLY A 240 -1.95 2.89 -0.16
N ASP A 241 -0.97 2.80 -1.05
CA ASP A 241 -0.30 1.54 -1.45
C ASP A 241 0.77 1.02 -0.46
N GLY A 242 0.96 1.72 0.66
CA GLY A 242 1.88 1.31 1.71
C GLY A 242 3.32 1.79 1.57
N LYS A 243 3.67 2.65 0.59
CA LYS A 243 5.04 3.22 0.46
C LYS A 243 5.53 3.87 1.76
N THR A 244 4.77 4.85 2.25
CA THR A 244 5.11 5.59 3.48
C THR A 244 5.09 4.68 4.70
N LEU A 245 4.14 3.74 4.77
CA LEU A 245 4.06 2.75 5.86
C LEU A 245 5.32 1.90 5.92
N LEU A 246 5.83 1.46 4.77
CA LEU A 246 7.06 0.66 4.69
C LEU A 246 8.27 1.46 5.16
N LEU A 247 8.49 2.68 4.67
CA LEU A 247 9.67 3.47 5.07
C LEU A 247 9.62 3.92 6.53
N SER A 248 8.45 4.35 7.01
CA SER A 248 8.28 4.73 8.42
C SER A 248 8.50 3.57 9.39
N ASN A 249 8.05 2.36 9.04
CA ASN A 249 8.16 1.20 9.94
C ASN A 249 9.44 0.39 9.72
N ALA A 250 9.79 0.04 8.48
CA ALA A 250 10.93 -0.83 8.20
C ALA A 250 12.27 -0.09 8.20
N VAL A 251 12.28 1.21 7.89
CA VAL A 251 13.52 2.01 7.85
C VAL A 251 13.60 2.92 9.08
N GLN A 252 12.71 3.90 9.20
CA GLN A 252 12.79 4.92 10.24
C GLN A 252 12.65 4.35 11.65
N ARG A 253 11.66 3.50 11.92
CA ARG A 253 11.47 2.88 13.24
C ARG A 253 12.58 1.89 13.60
N VAL A 254 13.08 1.10 12.63
CA VAL A 254 14.12 0.09 12.90
C VAL A 254 15.50 0.74 13.09
N LEU A 255 15.84 1.76 12.30
CA LEU A 255 17.18 2.37 12.29
C LEU A 255 17.28 3.61 13.19
N GLY A 256 16.17 4.33 13.38
CA GLY A 256 16.10 5.58 14.15
C GLY A 256 16.79 6.78 13.49
N ASP A 257 16.61 7.95 14.11
CA ASP A 257 17.07 9.26 13.59
C ASP A 257 18.60 9.38 13.38
N ARG A 258 19.38 8.45 13.94
CA ARG A 258 20.85 8.43 13.77
C ARG A 258 21.29 7.79 12.46
N LYS A 259 20.40 7.07 11.76
CA LYS A 259 20.72 6.31 10.56
C LYS A 259 19.72 6.53 9.41
N SER A 260 18.57 7.14 9.66
CA SER A 260 17.62 7.54 8.62
C SER A 260 17.29 9.03 8.68
N PHE A 261 17.23 9.65 7.51
CA PHE A 261 16.84 11.05 7.33
C PHE A 261 15.54 11.14 6.51
N PRO A 262 14.38 11.28 7.17
CA PRO A 262 13.06 11.23 6.51
C PRO A 262 12.63 12.58 5.89
N ALA A 263 13.38 13.65 6.12
CA ALA A 263 13.05 15.00 5.68
C ALA A 263 13.76 15.40 4.37
N PHE A 264 14.25 14.42 3.60
CA PHE A 264 14.81 14.71 2.29
C PHE A 264 13.68 15.14 1.34
N LYS A 265 13.89 16.21 0.58
CA LYS A 265 12.91 16.78 -0.36
C LYS A 265 13.56 16.95 -1.72
N THR A 266 13.14 16.11 -2.66
CA THR A 266 13.74 15.93 -3.99
C THR A 266 13.66 17.22 -4.81
N THR A 267 12.49 17.85 -4.84
CA THR A 267 12.24 19.11 -5.55
C THR A 267 13.05 20.25 -4.96
N GLY A 268 13.03 20.41 -3.63
CA GLY A 268 13.80 21.43 -2.92
C GLY A 268 15.31 21.26 -3.07
N TYR A 269 15.80 20.02 -3.14
CA TYR A 269 17.21 19.72 -3.39
C TYR A 269 17.66 20.12 -4.81
N CYS A 270 16.77 19.95 -5.78
CA CYS A 270 17.06 20.22 -7.19
C CYS A 270 16.72 21.65 -7.62
N ASP A 271 16.13 22.47 -6.74
CA ASP A 271 15.80 23.84 -7.06
C ASP A 271 17.08 24.70 -7.25
N SER A 272 17.17 25.33 -8.41
CA SER A 272 18.33 26.12 -8.85
C SER A 272 18.56 27.40 -8.04
N GLY A 273 17.57 27.87 -7.27
CA GLY A 273 17.62 29.15 -6.56
C GLY A 273 18.28 29.13 -5.17
N PHE A 274 18.43 27.96 -4.53
CA PHE A 274 18.80 27.88 -3.10
C PHE A 274 19.95 26.89 -2.81
N SER A 275 21.19 27.27 -3.12
CA SER A 275 22.37 26.43 -2.82
C SER A 275 22.49 26.07 -1.33
N LEU A 276 22.06 26.98 -0.45
CA LEU A 276 22.10 26.82 1.01
C LEU A 276 21.24 25.66 1.51
N ASN A 277 20.05 25.46 0.93
CA ASN A 277 19.16 24.35 1.32
C ASN A 277 19.82 23.01 0.96
N ARG A 278 20.37 22.92 -0.25
CA ARG A 278 21.08 21.73 -0.74
C ARG A 278 22.30 21.39 0.12
N GLU A 279 23.11 22.38 0.47
CA GLU A 279 24.30 22.20 1.31
C GLU A 279 23.96 21.80 2.75
N SER A 280 22.83 22.30 3.28
CA SER A 280 22.34 21.92 4.61
C SER A 280 21.77 20.49 4.59
N MET A 281 21.04 20.09 3.55
CA MET A 281 20.57 18.71 3.39
C MET A 281 21.74 17.74 3.23
N ASN A 282 22.79 18.13 2.50
CA ASN A 282 24.03 17.36 2.41
C ASN A 282 24.60 17.08 3.82
N ASP A 283 24.72 18.10 4.66
CA ASP A 283 25.17 17.95 6.05
C ASP A 283 24.30 16.97 6.86
N MET A 284 22.98 17.08 6.76
CA MET A 284 22.04 16.20 7.46
C MET A 284 22.10 14.74 6.99
N MET A 285 22.46 14.51 5.72
CA MET A 285 22.62 13.17 5.15
C MET A 285 24.00 12.55 5.45
N ALA A 286 24.97 13.34 5.93
CA ALA A 286 26.33 12.88 6.16
C ALA A 286 26.36 11.77 7.23
N GLY A 287 26.77 10.56 6.83
CA GLY A 287 26.84 9.41 7.73
C GLY A 287 25.51 8.67 7.96
N MET A 288 24.42 9.10 7.32
CA MET A 288 23.14 8.37 7.35
C MET A 288 23.22 7.13 6.45
N ALA A 289 22.42 6.10 6.77
CA ALA A 289 22.23 4.91 5.95
C ALA A 289 21.14 5.13 4.90
N PHE A 290 20.05 5.82 5.26
CA PHE A 290 18.96 6.17 4.37
C PHE A 290 18.64 7.66 4.41
N ALA A 291 18.27 8.21 3.27
CA ALA A 291 17.60 9.50 3.16
C ALA A 291 16.42 9.33 2.20
N TYR A 292 15.24 9.75 2.60
CA TYR A 292 14.05 9.51 1.78
C TYR A 292 13.10 10.69 1.75
N ASP A 293 12.44 10.83 0.60
CA ASP A 293 11.34 11.77 0.39
C ASP A 293 10.05 10.98 0.37
N ASP A 294 9.21 11.19 1.38
CA ASP A 294 7.96 10.46 1.61
C ASP A 294 6.80 10.92 0.73
N GLU A 295 6.95 12.07 0.06
CA GLU A 295 5.96 12.67 -0.83
C GLU A 295 6.69 13.49 -1.90
N ALA A 296 7.47 12.81 -2.73
CA ALA A 296 8.20 13.46 -3.80
C ALA A 296 7.24 13.92 -4.90
N GLY A 297 7.35 15.20 -5.27
CA GLY A 297 6.73 15.74 -6.48
C GLY A 297 7.34 15.18 -7.76
N GLU A 298 6.88 15.70 -8.89
CA GLU A 298 7.37 15.30 -10.22
C GLU A 298 8.90 15.44 -10.34
N VAL A 299 9.56 14.40 -10.83
CA VAL A 299 11.00 14.40 -11.11
C VAL A 299 11.21 14.53 -12.61
N THR A 300 11.79 15.64 -13.04
CA THR A 300 12.03 15.98 -14.46
C THR A 300 13.47 15.67 -14.89
N GLU A 301 13.76 15.53 -16.19
CA GLU A 301 15.10 15.18 -16.70
C GLU A 301 16.21 16.15 -16.21
N ARG A 302 15.88 17.45 -16.08
CA ARG A 302 16.81 18.48 -15.57
C ARG A 302 17.29 18.23 -14.13
N MET A 303 16.55 17.44 -13.35
CA MET A 303 16.86 17.13 -11.95
C MET A 303 17.84 15.94 -11.82
N LEU A 304 17.84 15.04 -12.81
CA LEU A 304 18.61 13.79 -12.78
C LEU A 304 20.12 14.00 -12.58
N PRO A 305 20.81 15.01 -13.16
CA PRO A 305 22.23 15.24 -12.89
C PRO A 305 22.54 15.51 -11.41
N LEU A 306 21.67 16.24 -10.70
CA LEU A 306 21.84 16.55 -9.28
C LEU A 306 21.59 15.31 -8.41
N LEU A 307 20.55 14.53 -8.74
CA LEU A 307 20.24 13.28 -8.05
C LEU A 307 21.30 12.19 -8.32
N ARG A 308 21.90 12.19 -9.51
CA ARG A 308 23.07 11.35 -9.82
C ARG A 308 24.26 11.69 -8.94
N ALA A 309 24.52 12.97 -8.66
CA ALA A 309 25.63 13.37 -7.80
C ALA A 309 25.52 12.71 -6.41
N LEU A 310 24.33 12.72 -5.81
CA LEU A 310 24.02 11.99 -4.56
C LEU A 310 24.24 10.48 -4.65
N SER A 311 24.08 9.93 -5.85
CA SER A 311 24.20 8.50 -6.12
C SER A 311 25.63 8.08 -6.47
N THR A 312 26.54 8.99 -6.81
CA THR A 312 27.88 8.65 -7.35
C THR A 312 28.99 8.54 -6.31
N GLY A 313 28.71 8.78 -5.03
CA GLY A 313 29.74 8.82 -3.98
C GLY A 313 30.83 9.88 -4.23
N ALA A 314 30.58 10.85 -5.12
CA ALA A 314 31.50 11.95 -5.38
C ALA A 314 31.46 12.94 -4.22
N THR A 315 32.59 13.60 -3.92
CA THR A 315 32.65 14.58 -2.84
C THR A 315 31.74 15.77 -3.13
N MET A 316 30.95 16.17 -2.14
CA MET A 316 30.00 17.28 -2.23
C MET A 316 30.28 18.33 -1.15
N SER A 317 29.93 19.58 -1.43
CA SER A 317 29.97 20.64 -0.43
C SER A 317 28.78 20.51 0.53
N ALA A 318 29.06 20.48 1.83
CA ALA A 318 28.09 20.48 2.90
C ALA A 318 28.34 21.66 3.83
N ARG A 319 27.28 22.10 4.50
CA ARG A 319 27.35 23.20 5.45
C ARG A 319 26.41 22.95 6.62
N VAL A 320 26.98 22.94 7.82
CA VAL A 320 26.20 23.01 9.06
C VAL A 320 25.44 24.34 9.09
N VAL A 321 24.17 24.35 9.48
CA VAL A 321 23.38 25.59 9.58
C VAL A 321 24.10 26.61 10.47
N GLY A 322 24.44 27.78 9.92
CA GLY A 322 25.25 28.81 10.60
C GLY A 322 26.76 28.53 10.71
N GLY A 323 27.23 27.39 10.23
CA GLY A 323 28.62 26.92 10.29
C GLY A 323 29.43 27.09 9.00
N LYS A 324 30.65 26.52 9.02
CA LYS A 324 31.60 26.53 7.91
C LYS A 324 31.29 25.44 6.88
N TYR A 325 31.71 25.68 5.64
CA TYR A 325 31.70 24.68 4.58
C TYR A 325 32.72 23.59 4.84
N TYR A 326 32.36 22.35 4.48
CA TYR A 326 33.27 21.23 4.43
C TYR A 326 32.89 20.28 3.29
N SER A 327 33.81 19.42 2.88
CA SER A 327 33.56 18.40 1.87
C SER A 327 33.14 17.09 2.52
N MET A 328 32.06 16.50 2.04
CA MET A 328 31.57 15.20 2.47
C MET A 328 31.47 14.22 1.31
N THR A 329 31.34 12.94 1.59
CA THR A 329 30.98 11.92 0.60
C THR A 329 29.58 11.38 0.92
N PRO A 330 28.62 11.38 -0.02
CA PRO A 330 27.30 10.81 0.22
C PRO A 330 27.38 9.30 0.50
N THR A 331 26.83 8.89 1.64
CA THR A 331 26.75 7.46 2.04
C THR A 331 25.33 6.92 2.09
N ALA A 332 24.34 7.81 2.21
CA ALA A 332 22.94 7.42 2.37
C ALA A 332 22.36 6.88 1.06
N THR A 333 21.63 5.76 1.16
CA THR A 333 20.77 5.28 0.07
C THR A 333 19.58 6.22 -0.04
N ILE A 334 19.40 6.81 -1.22
CA ILE A 334 18.31 7.73 -1.50
C ILE A 334 17.07 6.92 -1.89
N VAL A 335 15.92 7.23 -1.29
CA VAL A 335 14.64 6.60 -1.63
C VAL A 335 13.60 7.70 -1.93
N ILE A 336 13.01 7.65 -3.12
CA ILE A 336 12.05 8.63 -3.61
C ILE A 336 10.69 7.95 -3.66
N LEU A 337 9.74 8.38 -2.84
CA LEU A 337 8.38 7.87 -2.83
C LEU A 337 7.53 8.87 -3.61
N THR A 338 6.92 8.43 -4.71
CA THR A 338 6.14 9.34 -5.54
C THR A 338 4.86 8.69 -6.06
N ASN A 339 3.84 9.54 -6.21
CA ASN A 339 2.65 9.23 -7.00
C ASN A 339 2.65 9.99 -8.34
N MET A 340 3.69 10.79 -8.59
CA MET A 340 3.85 11.64 -9.76
C MET A 340 4.82 10.99 -10.77
N PRO A 341 4.84 11.47 -12.02
CA PRO A 341 5.79 10.99 -13.01
C PRO A 341 7.25 11.14 -12.56
N PHE A 342 8.06 10.15 -12.92
CA PHE A 342 9.52 10.15 -12.75
C PHE A 342 10.19 10.09 -14.13
N ALA A 343 11.18 10.95 -14.36
CA ALA A 343 11.83 11.07 -15.65
C ALA A 343 12.61 9.81 -16.06
N ASP A 344 12.25 9.28 -17.23
CA ASP A 344 12.87 8.11 -17.84
C ASP A 344 13.94 8.48 -18.86
N SER A 345 15.07 8.97 -18.33
CA SER A 345 16.24 9.31 -19.15
C SER A 345 16.71 8.11 -20.00
N SER A 346 17.06 8.41 -21.25
CA SER A 346 17.68 7.45 -22.16
C SER A 346 19.13 7.15 -21.79
N GLU A 347 19.74 7.93 -20.89
CA GLU A 347 21.14 7.80 -20.52
C GLU A 347 21.40 6.48 -19.78
N PRO A 348 22.31 5.60 -20.24
CA PRO A 348 22.63 4.34 -19.58
C PRO A 348 23.12 4.51 -18.13
N SER A 349 23.55 5.72 -17.78
CA SER A 349 24.03 6.07 -16.45
C SER A 349 22.88 6.33 -15.46
N ASP A 350 21.70 6.75 -15.93
CA ASP A 350 20.50 6.92 -15.10
C ASP A 350 19.80 5.58 -14.86
N LYS A 351 19.71 4.75 -15.91
CA LYS A 351 19.15 3.38 -15.83
C LYS A 351 19.84 2.49 -14.79
N ARG A 352 21.15 2.67 -14.59
CA ARG A 352 21.94 1.90 -13.61
C ARG A 352 21.85 2.45 -12.17
N ARG A 353 21.32 3.66 -11.98
CA ARG A 353 21.34 4.35 -10.67
C ARG A 353 19.96 4.51 -10.06
N PHE A 354 18.93 4.75 -10.86
CA PHE A 354 17.56 4.90 -10.40
C PHE A 354 16.81 3.58 -10.52
N ILE A 355 16.77 2.85 -9.42
CA ILE A 355 16.18 1.51 -9.34
C ILE A 355 14.70 1.66 -9.03
N LYS A 356 13.88 1.28 -10.00
CA LYS A 356 12.44 1.49 -9.95
C LYS A 356 11.73 0.31 -9.29
N VAL A 357 10.74 0.63 -8.48
CA VAL A 357 9.82 -0.29 -7.85
C VAL A 357 8.42 0.22 -8.14
N GLU A 358 7.61 -0.59 -8.81
CA GLU A 358 6.20 -0.31 -8.96
C GLU A 358 5.39 -1.01 -7.86
N MET A 359 4.67 -0.19 -7.10
CA MET A 359 3.83 -0.61 -5.98
C MET A 359 2.43 -0.94 -6.49
N HIS A 360 1.85 -1.99 -5.93
CA HIS A 360 0.51 -2.42 -6.28
C HIS A 360 -0.54 -1.39 -5.81
N PRO A 361 -1.61 -1.13 -6.59
CA PRO A 361 -2.71 -0.29 -6.14
C PRO A 361 -3.32 -0.76 -4.82
N SER A 362 -3.82 0.19 -4.01
CA SER A 362 -4.49 -0.11 -2.75
C SER A 362 -5.90 -0.68 -2.90
N GLU A 363 -6.41 -0.75 -4.14
CA GLU A 363 -7.75 -1.23 -4.44
C GLU A 363 -7.91 -2.70 -4.04
N GLY A 364 -9.02 -3.02 -3.36
CA GLY A 364 -9.29 -4.36 -2.83
C GLY A 364 -8.46 -4.74 -1.60
N ARG A 365 -7.68 -3.82 -1.01
CA ARG A 365 -6.84 -4.08 0.17
C ARG A 365 -7.40 -3.42 1.42
N SER A 366 -7.47 -4.18 2.51
CA SER A 366 -8.03 -3.70 3.77
C SER A 366 -6.99 -3.05 4.67
N TYR A 367 -7.44 -2.18 5.59
CA TYR A 367 -6.58 -1.61 6.63
C TYR A 367 -5.92 -2.68 7.49
N GLU A 368 -6.64 -3.76 7.80
CA GLU A 368 -6.14 -4.87 8.62
C GLU A 368 -4.93 -5.56 7.98
N GLN A 369 -4.91 -5.69 6.66
CA GLN A 369 -3.77 -6.24 5.93
C GLN A 369 -2.51 -5.37 6.10
N TYR A 370 -2.64 -4.06 5.95
CA TYR A 370 -1.53 -3.12 6.16
C TYR A 370 -1.09 -3.08 7.63
N HIS A 371 -2.03 -3.12 8.57
CA HIS A 371 -1.72 -3.17 9.99
C HIS A 371 -1.02 -4.47 10.37
N ALA A 372 -1.36 -5.61 9.76
CA ALA A 372 -0.66 -6.87 9.97
C ALA A 372 0.82 -6.79 9.52
N ILE A 373 1.11 -6.06 8.44
CA ILE A 373 2.49 -5.78 8.00
C ILE A 373 3.22 -4.92 9.04
N GLU A 374 2.58 -3.88 9.56
CA GLU A 374 3.14 -3.04 10.62
C GLU A 374 3.50 -3.86 11.87
N LEU A 375 2.57 -4.70 12.32
CA LEU A 375 2.75 -5.59 13.46
C LEU A 375 3.89 -6.58 13.22
N PHE A 376 3.98 -7.15 12.03
CA PHE A 376 5.06 -8.06 11.64
C PHE A 376 6.42 -7.38 11.69
N ILE A 377 6.56 -6.17 11.13
CA ILE A 377 7.82 -5.41 11.17
C ILE A 377 8.19 -5.07 12.63
N ARG A 378 7.20 -4.76 13.47
CA ARG A 378 7.42 -4.49 14.88
C ARG A 378 7.90 -5.72 15.65
N GLU A 379 7.38 -6.90 15.33
CA GLU A 379 7.77 -8.16 15.95
C GLU A 379 9.11 -8.68 15.42
N HIS A 380 9.40 -8.46 14.14
CA HIS A 380 10.56 -8.97 13.43
C HIS A 380 11.30 -7.85 12.65
N PRO A 381 11.93 -6.89 13.34
CA PRO A 381 12.52 -5.70 12.72
C PRO A 381 13.66 -6.01 11.73
N ALA A 382 14.33 -7.16 11.88
CA ALA A 382 15.42 -7.59 11.03
C ALA A 382 14.97 -8.37 9.77
N ALA A 383 13.68 -8.71 9.64
CA ALA A 383 13.20 -9.66 8.63
C ALA A 383 13.42 -9.21 7.18
N LEU A 384 13.04 -7.96 6.87
CA LEU A 384 13.24 -7.35 5.54
C LEU A 384 14.72 -7.19 5.20
N TYR A 385 15.57 -6.88 6.19
CA TYR A 385 17.02 -6.79 6.02
C TYR A 385 17.66 -8.16 5.76
N ALA A 386 17.21 -9.21 6.45
CA ALA A 386 17.67 -10.58 6.21
C ALA A 386 17.28 -11.06 4.80
N ALA A 387 16.04 -10.79 4.37
CA ALA A 387 15.57 -11.12 3.02
C ALA A 387 16.39 -10.37 1.96
N SER A 388 16.69 -9.09 2.21
CA SER A 388 17.57 -8.28 1.37
C SER A 388 18.98 -8.86 1.28
N CYS A 389 19.58 -9.25 2.41
CA CYS A 389 20.92 -9.85 2.43
C CYS A 389 20.99 -11.14 1.59
N ARG A 390 19.96 -12.00 1.66
CA ARG A 390 19.85 -13.22 0.84
C ARG A 390 19.74 -12.93 -0.65
N LEU A 391 19.13 -11.81 -1.04
CA LEU A 391 19.09 -11.38 -2.43
C LEU A 391 20.48 -10.90 -2.90
N TRP A 392 21.18 -10.14 -2.07
CA TRP A 392 22.55 -9.68 -2.35
C TRP A 392 23.56 -10.83 -2.47
N GLU A 393 23.37 -11.94 -1.75
CA GLU A 393 24.17 -13.17 -1.94
C GLU A 393 24.04 -13.76 -3.36
N GLN A 394 22.91 -13.54 -4.03
CA GLN A 394 22.64 -14.10 -5.36
C GLN A 394 23.23 -13.26 -6.49
N GLY A 395 23.41 -11.95 -6.27
CA GLY A 395 24.00 -11.05 -7.25
C GLY A 395 23.77 -9.57 -6.94
N ASP A 396 24.53 -8.71 -7.61
CA ASP A 396 24.54 -7.26 -7.40
C ASP A 396 23.58 -6.49 -8.31
N GLU A 397 23.22 -7.10 -9.45
CA GLU A 397 22.47 -6.43 -10.50
C GLU A 397 21.00 -6.21 -10.08
N PRO A 398 20.48 -4.98 -10.20
CA PRO A 398 19.07 -4.69 -10.03
C PRO A 398 18.25 -5.13 -11.26
N GLU A 399 16.96 -5.32 -11.06
CA GLU A 399 16.03 -5.65 -12.14
C GLU A 399 15.62 -4.41 -12.92
N MET A 400 15.47 -4.56 -14.23
CA MET A 400 14.96 -3.49 -15.10
C MET A 400 13.43 -3.44 -15.02
N VAL A 401 12.92 -2.39 -14.36
CA VAL A 401 11.49 -2.09 -14.20
C VAL A 401 11.16 -0.79 -14.92
N ASN A 402 10.09 -0.81 -15.71
CA ASN A 402 9.47 0.40 -16.27
C ASN A 402 8.27 0.74 -15.39
N LEU A 403 8.14 2.00 -14.98
CA LEU A 403 6.99 2.43 -14.17
C LEU A 403 5.75 2.50 -15.06
N SER A 404 4.58 2.07 -14.55
CA SER A 404 3.34 2.10 -15.32
C SER A 404 3.04 3.50 -15.91
N PRO A 405 2.87 3.59 -17.24
CA PRO A 405 2.61 4.84 -17.92
C PRO A 405 1.20 5.38 -17.75
N ALA A 406 0.22 4.57 -17.31
CA ALA A 406 -1.19 4.97 -17.20
C ALA A 406 -1.38 6.23 -16.32
N ARG A 407 -0.52 6.43 -15.33
CA ARG A 407 -0.62 7.55 -14.38
C ARG A 407 0.04 8.84 -14.88
N ALA A 408 0.69 8.78 -16.05
CA ALA A 408 1.42 9.88 -16.66
C ALA A 408 0.85 10.27 -18.04
N ILE A 409 -0.22 9.61 -18.52
CA ILE A 409 -0.84 9.93 -19.80
C ILE A 409 -1.64 11.22 -19.64
N SER A 410 -1.07 12.35 -20.05
CA SER A 410 -1.84 13.58 -20.22
C SER A 410 -2.78 13.48 -21.41
N ASP A 411 -3.79 14.35 -21.49
CA ASP A 411 -4.71 14.43 -22.65
C ASP A 411 -3.95 14.54 -23.99
N GLU A 412 -2.80 15.22 -23.97
CA GLU A 412 -1.91 15.37 -25.12
C GLU A 412 -1.21 14.07 -25.51
N MET A 413 -0.80 13.27 -24.52
CA MET A 413 -0.23 11.94 -24.73
C MET A 413 -1.29 10.96 -25.19
N TYR A 414 -2.46 10.97 -24.56
CA TYR A 414 -3.61 10.15 -24.94
C TYR A 414 -3.95 10.38 -26.41
N TRP A 415 -4.16 11.64 -26.80
CA TRP A 415 -4.41 12.00 -28.19
C TRP A 415 -3.30 11.53 -29.13
N LEU A 416 -2.03 11.72 -28.76
CA LEU A 416 -0.89 11.28 -29.58
C LEU A 416 -0.87 9.76 -29.77
N ILE A 417 -1.10 9.00 -28.71
CA ILE A 417 -1.12 7.53 -28.74
C ILE A 417 -2.30 7.08 -29.60
N THR A 418 -3.52 7.56 -29.35
CA THR A 418 -4.72 7.22 -30.12
C THR A 418 -4.58 7.57 -31.60
N GLU A 419 -4.03 8.75 -31.93
CA GLU A 419 -3.77 9.17 -33.30
C GLU A 419 -2.74 8.25 -33.99
N ILE A 420 -1.67 7.85 -33.29
CA ILE A 420 -0.68 6.91 -33.81
C ILE A 420 -1.30 5.53 -34.08
N LEU A 421 -2.13 5.02 -33.16
CA LEU A 421 -2.81 3.72 -33.30
C LEU A 421 -3.85 3.76 -34.44
N THR A 422 -4.63 4.83 -34.52
CA THR A 422 -5.61 5.04 -35.59
C THR A 422 -4.93 5.11 -36.97
N ASN A 423 -3.76 5.74 -37.04
CA ASN A 423 -2.98 5.82 -38.28
C ASN A 423 -2.27 4.51 -38.61
N GLU A 424 -1.86 3.72 -37.61
CA GLU A 424 -1.39 2.36 -37.83
C GLU A 424 -2.46 1.52 -38.52
N GLU A 425 -3.71 1.57 -38.06
CA GLU A 425 -4.83 0.85 -38.68
C GLU A 425 -5.16 1.35 -40.08
N LYS A 426 -5.20 2.68 -40.27
CA LYS A 426 -5.60 3.28 -41.55
C LYS A 426 -4.52 3.21 -42.63
N CYS A 427 -3.25 3.29 -42.26
CA CYS A 427 -2.17 3.48 -43.21
C CYS A 427 -0.92 2.60 -42.97
N GLY A 428 -0.96 1.71 -41.99
CA GLY A 428 0.10 0.74 -41.69
C GLY A 428 1.38 1.37 -41.12
N GLN A 429 1.31 2.62 -40.66
CA GLN A 429 2.46 3.34 -40.12
C GLN A 429 2.16 3.90 -38.74
N LEU A 430 3.08 3.68 -37.80
CA LEU A 430 3.05 4.23 -36.45
C LEU A 430 3.48 5.71 -36.43
N VAL A 431 2.61 6.57 -36.95
CA VAL A 431 2.88 8.00 -37.12
C VAL A 431 1.69 8.86 -36.69
N ALA A 432 1.98 10.03 -36.13
CA ALA A 432 0.98 11.08 -35.92
C ALA A 432 1.38 12.38 -36.62
N SER A 433 0.39 13.09 -37.15
CA SER A 433 0.61 14.36 -37.85
C SER A 433 0.94 15.48 -36.87
N ARG A 434 2.06 16.17 -37.10
CA ARG A 434 2.43 17.36 -36.29
C ARG A 434 1.47 18.54 -36.49
N ASP A 435 0.93 18.68 -37.69
CA ASP A 435 0.00 19.77 -38.00
C ASP A 435 -1.36 19.54 -37.30
N ALA A 436 -1.89 18.31 -37.33
CA ALA A 436 -3.07 17.90 -36.55
C ALA A 436 -2.89 18.16 -35.04
N TYR A 437 -1.76 17.76 -34.44
CA TYR A 437 -1.50 18.05 -33.03
C TYR A 437 -1.48 19.57 -32.75
N ARG A 438 -0.85 20.36 -33.63
CA ARG A 438 -0.79 21.82 -33.50
C ARG A 438 -2.17 22.47 -33.64
N ASN A 439 -3.04 21.90 -34.47
CA ASN A 439 -4.41 22.40 -34.62
C ASN A 439 -5.24 22.12 -33.37
N GLU A 440 -5.07 20.94 -32.77
CA GLU A 440 -5.79 20.53 -31.56
C GLU A 440 -5.34 21.31 -30.31
N PHE A 441 -4.03 21.35 -30.04
CA PHE A 441 -3.49 21.89 -28.78
C PHE A 441 -2.86 23.28 -28.91
N HIS A 442 -2.89 23.88 -30.10
CA HIS A 442 -2.32 25.21 -30.41
C HIS A 442 -0.83 25.40 -30.06
N LYS A 443 -0.08 24.31 -29.87
CA LYS A 443 1.35 24.31 -29.51
C LYS A 443 2.10 23.19 -30.23
N PRO A 444 3.43 23.28 -30.40
CA PRO A 444 4.22 22.17 -30.92
C PRO A 444 4.31 21.03 -29.88
N ILE A 445 4.45 19.79 -30.36
CA ILE A 445 4.68 18.62 -29.49
C ILE A 445 5.95 18.87 -28.65
N PRO A 446 5.85 18.87 -27.31
CA PRO A 446 7.00 19.04 -26.42
C PRO A 446 8.04 17.91 -26.58
N GLY A 447 9.32 18.23 -26.41
CA GLY A 447 10.42 17.28 -26.62
C GLY A 447 10.47 16.17 -25.56
N ASP A 448 10.11 16.51 -24.33
CA ASP A 448 9.89 15.62 -23.18
C ASP A 448 8.78 14.60 -23.45
N VAL A 449 7.64 15.02 -24.01
CA VAL A 449 6.55 14.11 -24.42
C VAL A 449 7.02 13.13 -25.49
N MET A 450 7.81 13.60 -26.46
CA MET A 450 8.38 12.72 -27.49
C MET A 450 9.38 11.71 -26.90
N SER A 451 10.28 12.15 -26.03
CA SER A 451 11.25 11.27 -25.36
C SER A 451 10.57 10.22 -24.48
N LEU A 452 9.52 10.61 -23.75
CA LEU A 452 8.75 9.73 -22.87
C LEU A 452 8.04 8.62 -23.64
N LEU A 453 7.36 8.97 -24.74
CA LEU A 453 6.64 8.02 -25.59
C LEU A 453 7.55 7.25 -26.57
N GLY A 454 8.85 7.54 -26.61
CA GLY A 454 9.78 6.91 -27.56
C GLY A 454 9.58 7.35 -29.00
N LEU A 455 9.14 8.59 -29.22
CA LEU A 455 8.84 9.18 -30.52
C LEU A 455 10.02 10.01 -31.08
N ALA A 456 10.12 10.03 -32.41
CA ALA A 456 11.09 10.85 -33.13
C ALA A 456 10.43 11.65 -34.25
N ASN A 457 11.07 12.76 -34.63
CA ASN A 457 10.64 13.52 -35.80
C ASN A 457 10.86 12.71 -37.08
N GLY A 458 9.90 12.79 -37.99
CA GLY A 458 9.93 12.07 -39.25
C GLY A 458 9.14 12.77 -40.35
N ILE A 459 9.11 12.13 -41.51
CA ILE A 459 8.39 12.60 -42.68
C ILE A 459 7.68 11.39 -43.30
N THR A 460 6.41 11.54 -43.65
CA THR A 460 5.66 10.53 -44.41
C THR A 460 5.17 11.06 -45.76
N LYS A 461 4.98 10.15 -46.71
CA LYS A 461 4.36 10.42 -48.03
C LYS A 461 2.98 9.77 -48.18
N VAL A 462 2.53 9.02 -47.17
CA VAL A 462 1.34 8.17 -47.25
C VAL A 462 0.03 8.98 -47.31
N TRP A 463 0.03 10.23 -46.86
CA TRP A 463 -1.14 11.11 -46.83
C TRP A 463 -1.20 12.15 -47.96
N GLY A 464 -0.58 11.85 -49.11
CA GLY A 464 -0.49 12.74 -50.26
C GLY A 464 0.47 13.91 -50.01
N GLY A 465 1.60 13.90 -50.71
CA GLY A 465 2.67 14.90 -50.51
C GLY A 465 3.52 14.62 -49.26
N GLN A 466 4.60 15.38 -49.12
CA GLN A 466 5.58 15.20 -48.04
C GLN A 466 5.13 15.94 -46.77
N LYS A 467 4.67 15.21 -45.74
CA LYS A 467 4.16 15.80 -44.48
C LYS A 467 5.07 15.51 -43.30
N ARG A 468 5.16 16.45 -42.36
CA ARG A 468 5.95 16.32 -41.12
C ARG A 468 5.15 15.55 -40.07
N VAL A 469 5.77 14.50 -39.52
CA VAL A 469 5.13 13.60 -38.56
C VAL A 469 6.04 13.37 -37.35
N VAL A 470 5.45 12.87 -36.29
CA VAL A 470 6.16 12.11 -35.26
C VAL A 470 5.94 10.63 -35.51
N ARG A 471 6.99 9.83 -35.36
CA ARG A 471 6.96 8.38 -35.56
C ARG A 471 7.48 7.66 -34.32
N VAL A 472 6.97 6.47 -34.07
CA VAL A 472 7.52 5.59 -33.02
C VAL A 472 8.94 5.18 -33.42
N GLN A 473 9.91 5.45 -32.56
CA GLN A 473 11.31 5.06 -32.72
C GLN A 473 11.69 3.92 -31.76
N ASP A 474 11.22 3.98 -30.51
CA ASP A 474 11.40 2.94 -29.50
C ASP A 474 10.06 2.24 -29.26
N GLU A 475 9.83 1.16 -30.01
CA GLU A 475 8.58 0.40 -29.97
C GLU A 475 8.35 -0.25 -28.60
N SER A 476 9.41 -0.75 -27.96
CA SER A 476 9.34 -1.36 -26.63
C SER A 476 8.87 -0.37 -25.55
N ARG A 477 9.27 0.90 -25.67
CA ARG A 477 8.82 1.98 -24.79
C ARG A 477 7.41 2.42 -25.13
N PHE A 478 7.08 2.59 -26.42
CA PHE A 478 5.75 2.99 -26.86
C PHE A 478 4.67 1.95 -26.55
N ASP A 479 4.99 0.65 -26.64
CA ASP A 479 4.06 -0.45 -26.38
C ASP A 479 3.46 -0.43 -24.98
N VAL A 480 4.22 0.04 -23.98
CA VAL A 480 3.71 0.17 -22.60
C VAL A 480 2.58 1.20 -22.53
N TYR A 481 2.70 2.33 -23.25
CA TYR A 481 1.66 3.37 -23.31
C TYR A 481 0.48 2.95 -24.19
N ARG A 482 0.74 2.27 -25.31
CA ARG A 482 -0.28 1.67 -26.18
C ARG A 482 -1.17 0.70 -25.38
N GLN A 483 -0.58 -0.16 -24.56
CA GLN A 483 -1.34 -1.11 -23.74
C GLN A 483 -2.14 -0.41 -22.64
N ALA A 484 -1.61 0.65 -22.03
CA ALA A 484 -2.33 1.44 -21.04
C ALA A 484 -3.57 2.14 -21.63
N VAL A 485 -3.45 2.80 -22.79
CA VAL A 485 -4.61 3.43 -23.47
C VAL A 485 -5.64 2.38 -23.90
N LYS A 486 -5.19 1.22 -24.41
CA LYS A 486 -6.10 0.12 -24.76
C LYS A 486 -6.79 -0.50 -23.54
N ALA A 487 -6.16 -0.46 -22.37
CA ALA A 487 -6.76 -0.90 -21.13
C ALA A 487 -7.81 0.10 -20.61
N GLU A 488 -7.56 1.41 -20.75
CA GLU A 488 -8.56 2.47 -20.47
C GLU A 488 -9.75 2.44 -21.45
N GLU A 489 -9.53 2.14 -22.74
CA GLU A 489 -10.62 1.93 -23.71
C GLU A 489 -11.48 0.68 -23.39
N GLY A 490 -10.95 -0.26 -22.60
CA GLY A 490 -11.68 -1.42 -22.06
C GLY A 490 -12.26 -1.22 -20.66
N ASP A 491 -11.89 -0.13 -19.98
CA ASP A 491 -12.28 0.23 -18.61
C ASP A 491 -12.87 1.64 -18.60
N ASP A 492 -13.86 1.84 -19.46
CA ASP A 492 -14.88 2.87 -19.27
C ASP A 492 -15.52 2.61 -17.90
N GLY A 493 -15.18 3.45 -16.91
CA GLY A 493 -15.78 3.51 -15.57
C GLY A 493 -17.30 3.76 -15.53
N SER A 494 -18.03 3.46 -16.59
CA SER A 494 -19.43 3.09 -16.56
C SER A 494 -19.57 1.82 -15.70
N PRO A 495 -20.38 1.84 -14.62
CA PRO A 495 -20.73 0.60 -13.94
C PRO A 495 -21.31 -0.33 -15.00
N VAL A 496 -20.74 -1.53 -15.16
CA VAL A 496 -21.32 -2.58 -16.00
C VAL A 496 -22.76 -2.75 -15.55
N THR A 497 -23.69 -2.18 -16.31
CA THR A 497 -25.13 -2.33 -16.08
C THR A 497 -25.37 -3.84 -16.09
N PRO A 498 -25.80 -4.44 -14.96
CA PRO A 498 -26.06 -5.88 -14.95
C PRO A 498 -27.11 -6.18 -16.01
N GLU A 499 -26.98 -7.28 -16.74
CA GLU A 499 -28.08 -7.70 -17.61
C GLU A 499 -29.33 -7.98 -16.75
N PRO A 500 -30.53 -7.61 -17.23
CA PRO A 500 -31.78 -7.98 -16.59
C PRO A 500 -31.85 -9.49 -16.30
N PRO A 501 -32.33 -9.91 -15.11
CA PRO A 501 -32.60 -11.32 -14.83
C PRO A 501 -33.51 -11.94 -15.91
N LEU A 502 -33.24 -13.21 -16.26
CA LEU A 502 -34.09 -13.96 -17.19
C LEU A 502 -35.43 -14.32 -16.51
N PRO A 503 -36.53 -14.45 -17.27
CA PRO A 503 -37.80 -14.92 -16.73
C PRO A 503 -37.66 -16.25 -16.01
N LEU A 504 -38.26 -16.35 -14.83
CA LEU A 504 -38.33 -17.57 -14.04
C LEU A 504 -39.32 -18.55 -14.67
N GLU A 505 -38.96 -19.83 -14.72
CA GLU A 505 -39.90 -20.89 -15.07
C GLU A 505 -40.72 -21.26 -13.83
N LEU A 506 -41.95 -20.77 -13.77
CA LEU A 506 -42.86 -20.97 -12.64
C LEU A 506 -44.03 -21.87 -13.07
N ASP A 507 -44.31 -22.92 -12.28
CA ASP A 507 -45.42 -23.84 -12.50
C ASP A 507 -46.80 -23.18 -12.30
N SER A 508 -46.84 -22.04 -11.62
CA SER A 508 -48.05 -21.29 -11.32
C SER A 508 -47.79 -19.79 -11.31
N GLN A 509 -48.80 -19.01 -11.67
CA GLN A 509 -48.77 -17.56 -11.60
C GLN A 509 -48.65 -17.10 -10.14
N LEU A 510 -47.57 -16.37 -9.81
CA LEU A 510 -47.32 -15.84 -8.47
C LEU A 510 -47.62 -14.34 -8.44
N PRO A 511 -48.79 -13.88 -7.99
CA PRO A 511 -49.11 -12.46 -7.94
C PRO A 511 -48.29 -11.71 -6.86
N PRO A 512 -48.02 -10.40 -7.03
CA PRO A 512 -47.20 -9.61 -6.11
C PRO A 512 -47.80 -9.51 -4.69
N SER A 513 -49.13 -9.67 -4.54
CA SER A 513 -49.79 -9.69 -3.22
C SER A 513 -49.37 -10.86 -2.33
N LEU A 514 -48.85 -11.97 -2.90
CA LEU A 514 -48.28 -13.07 -2.10
C LEU A 514 -47.00 -12.65 -1.36
N PHE A 515 -46.36 -11.58 -1.81
CA PHE A 515 -45.10 -11.08 -1.24
C PHE A 515 -45.30 -9.80 -0.42
N GLY A 516 -46.55 -9.46 -0.07
CA GLY A 516 -46.85 -8.26 0.70
C GLY A 516 -46.94 -6.97 -0.10
N PHE A 517 -47.10 -7.04 -1.44
CA PHE A 517 -47.50 -5.88 -2.24
C PHE A 517 -49.02 -5.70 -2.16
N GLU A 518 -49.50 -4.69 -1.44
CA GLU A 518 -50.94 -4.40 -1.44
C GLU A 518 -51.34 -3.71 -2.75
N CYS A 519 -52.30 -4.29 -3.45
CA CYS A 519 -52.80 -3.79 -4.72
C CYS A 519 -54.21 -4.28 -5.03
N ASP A 520 -54.90 -3.56 -5.91
CA ASP A 520 -56.16 -3.97 -6.49
C ASP A 520 -55.91 -4.57 -7.89
N TYR A 521 -56.55 -5.70 -8.19
CA TYR A 521 -56.50 -6.35 -9.49
C TYR A 521 -57.78 -6.07 -10.29
N VAL A 522 -57.62 -5.64 -11.53
CA VAL A 522 -58.74 -5.31 -12.41
C VAL A 522 -58.55 -5.92 -13.80
N PRO A 523 -59.60 -6.36 -14.49
CA PRO A 523 -59.48 -6.88 -15.86
C PRO A 523 -58.87 -5.87 -16.83
N ALA A 524 -58.01 -6.34 -17.72
CA ALA A 524 -57.44 -5.56 -18.80
C ALA A 524 -57.65 -6.27 -20.14
N ASN A 525 -57.73 -5.48 -21.21
CA ASN A 525 -57.84 -6.02 -22.55
C ASN A 525 -56.47 -6.40 -23.15
N PRO A 526 -56.44 -7.18 -24.24
CA PRO A 526 -55.21 -7.54 -24.94
C PRO A 526 -54.42 -6.35 -25.51
N ASP A 527 -55.03 -5.16 -25.61
CA ASP A 527 -54.37 -3.90 -26.00
C ASP A 527 -53.80 -3.11 -24.79
N LYS A 528 -53.70 -3.76 -23.62
CA LYS A 528 -53.24 -3.21 -22.33
C LYS A 528 -54.19 -2.17 -21.71
N SER A 529 -55.39 -1.98 -22.25
CA SER A 529 -56.36 -1.03 -21.69
C SER A 529 -57.19 -1.66 -20.56
N ALA A 530 -57.10 -1.09 -19.35
CA ALA A 530 -57.99 -1.42 -18.24
C ALA A 530 -59.10 -0.37 -18.12
N PHE A 531 -60.26 -0.59 -18.75
CA PHE A 531 -61.36 0.36 -18.70
C PHE A 531 -61.96 0.47 -17.30
N ASN A 532 -62.29 1.70 -16.88
CA ASN A 532 -62.92 1.98 -15.58
C ASN A 532 -62.16 1.44 -14.35
N TRP A 533 -60.86 1.14 -14.47
CA TRP A 533 -60.06 0.58 -13.39
C TRP A 533 -60.19 1.36 -12.07
N LYS A 534 -60.22 2.70 -12.11
CA LYS A 534 -60.41 3.56 -10.92
C LYS A 534 -61.75 3.33 -10.24
N LYS A 535 -62.80 3.12 -11.03
CA LYS A 535 -64.14 2.87 -10.50
C LYS A 535 -64.21 1.47 -9.89
N LEU A 536 -63.63 0.47 -10.58
CA LEU A 536 -63.59 -0.92 -10.10
C LEU A 536 -62.77 -1.07 -8.81
N ALA A 537 -61.59 -0.44 -8.72
CA ALA A 537 -60.74 -0.48 -7.53
C ALA A 537 -61.33 0.26 -6.31
N LEU A 538 -62.35 1.10 -6.51
CA LEU A 538 -63.03 1.84 -5.43
C LEU A 538 -64.46 1.34 -5.17
N ASP A 539 -64.97 0.39 -5.96
CA ASP A 539 -66.32 -0.13 -5.81
C ASP A 539 -66.35 -1.20 -4.71
N PRO A 540 -67.04 -0.98 -3.58
CA PRO A 540 -67.09 -1.94 -2.49
C PRO A 540 -67.83 -3.24 -2.85
N ASN A 541 -68.52 -3.29 -4.00
CA ASN A 541 -69.22 -4.48 -4.48
C ASN A 541 -68.38 -5.34 -5.44
N VAL A 542 -67.16 -4.93 -5.76
CA VAL A 542 -66.25 -5.68 -6.64
C VAL A 542 -65.06 -6.15 -5.83
N ASP A 543 -64.88 -7.47 -5.73
CA ASP A 543 -63.68 -8.03 -5.13
C ASP A 543 -62.50 -7.89 -6.10
N THR A 544 -61.60 -6.97 -5.77
CA THR A 544 -60.36 -6.71 -6.50
C THR A 544 -59.14 -7.22 -5.74
N SER A 545 -59.32 -7.98 -4.65
CA SER A 545 -58.22 -8.49 -3.82
C SER A 545 -57.49 -9.69 -4.43
N GLN A 546 -58.07 -10.32 -5.46
CA GLN A 546 -57.54 -11.49 -6.16
C GLN A 546 -57.45 -11.24 -7.66
N VAL A 547 -56.51 -11.92 -8.32
CA VAL A 547 -56.40 -11.88 -9.79
C VAL A 547 -57.71 -12.38 -10.41
N PRO A 548 -58.33 -11.65 -11.34
CA PRO A 548 -59.59 -12.06 -11.95
C PRO A 548 -59.46 -13.43 -12.64
N ALA A 549 -60.41 -14.33 -12.38
CA ALA A 549 -60.48 -15.60 -13.08
C ALA A 549 -60.99 -15.40 -14.53
N ASN A 550 -60.47 -16.20 -15.46
CA ASN A 550 -60.88 -16.24 -16.88
C ASN A 550 -60.65 -14.94 -17.69
N VAL A 551 -59.59 -14.19 -17.36
CA VAL A 551 -59.13 -13.05 -18.17
C VAL A 551 -57.75 -13.36 -18.75
N GLU A 552 -57.50 -12.92 -19.98
CA GLU A 552 -56.18 -13.07 -20.61
C GLU A 552 -55.16 -12.07 -20.05
N ALA A 553 -55.61 -10.89 -19.63
CA ALA A 553 -54.78 -9.86 -19.02
C ALA A 553 -55.49 -9.16 -17.87
N TYR A 554 -54.69 -8.65 -16.93
CA TYR A 554 -55.18 -7.86 -15.81
C TYR A 554 -54.18 -6.76 -15.44
N ALA A 555 -54.71 -5.69 -14.88
CA ALA A 555 -53.94 -4.58 -14.37
C ALA A 555 -53.77 -4.67 -12.85
N VAL A 556 -52.60 -4.27 -12.38
CA VAL A 556 -52.21 -4.15 -10.98
C VAL A 556 -52.21 -2.67 -10.62
N VAL A 557 -53.06 -2.29 -9.67
CA VAL A 557 -53.20 -0.93 -9.16
C VAL A 557 -52.56 -0.86 -7.77
N PRO A 558 -51.42 -0.16 -7.57
CA PRO A 558 -50.76 -0.11 -6.27
C PRO A 558 -51.66 0.53 -5.21
N ALA A 559 -51.77 -0.07 -4.02
CA ALA A 559 -52.50 0.53 -2.90
C ALA A 559 -51.77 1.78 -2.36
N PRO A 560 -52.42 2.62 -1.52
CA PRO A 560 -51.73 3.71 -0.83
C PRO A 560 -50.49 3.22 -0.07
N GLY A 561 -49.37 3.94 -0.18
CA GLY A 561 -48.08 3.51 0.36
C GLY A 561 -47.27 2.53 -0.50
N PHE A 562 -47.71 2.19 -1.71
CA PHE A 562 -46.98 1.34 -2.65
C PHE A 562 -46.74 2.02 -4.01
N MET A 563 -45.68 1.58 -4.69
CA MET A 563 -45.23 2.10 -5.98
C MET A 563 -44.77 0.97 -6.90
N VAL A 564 -45.00 1.15 -8.20
CA VAL A 564 -44.32 0.40 -9.26
C VAL A 564 -43.51 1.38 -10.10
N ILE A 565 -42.24 1.05 -10.31
CA ILE A 565 -41.35 1.72 -11.26
C ILE A 565 -41.36 0.90 -12.55
N ASP A 566 -41.85 1.51 -13.61
CA ASP A 566 -41.99 0.91 -14.94
C ASP A 566 -40.83 1.40 -15.83
N MET A 567 -39.87 0.52 -16.10
CA MET A 567 -38.64 0.77 -16.85
C MET A 567 -38.84 0.38 -18.30
N ASP A 568 -39.09 1.38 -19.15
CA ASP A 568 -39.39 1.19 -20.57
C ASP A 568 -38.12 1.01 -21.41
N MET A 569 -38.25 0.31 -22.54
CA MET A 569 -37.22 0.29 -23.59
C MET A 569 -37.14 1.64 -24.30
N SER A 570 -35.94 2.04 -24.70
CA SER A 570 -35.75 3.26 -25.48
C SER A 570 -36.41 3.18 -26.86
N LYS A 571 -37.15 4.23 -27.25
CA LYS A 571 -37.86 4.31 -28.54
C LYS A 571 -36.97 4.82 -29.70
N THR A 572 -35.81 5.40 -29.41
CA THR A 572 -34.99 6.16 -30.38
C THR A 572 -33.47 5.92 -30.24
N SER A 573 -33.06 4.70 -29.87
CA SER A 573 -31.63 4.30 -29.72
C SER A 573 -30.84 4.99 -28.60
N GLY A 574 -31.51 5.38 -27.51
CA GLY A 574 -30.86 5.83 -26.26
C GLY A 574 -30.90 4.78 -25.14
N ASP A 575 -30.48 5.16 -23.93
CA ASP A 575 -30.52 4.28 -22.74
C ASP A 575 -31.96 3.84 -22.42
N ASP A 576 -32.15 2.58 -22.01
CA ASP A 576 -33.42 2.08 -21.49
C ASP A 576 -33.58 2.38 -19.98
N GLY A 577 -34.80 2.23 -19.46
CA GLY A 577 -35.11 2.51 -18.05
C GLY A 577 -34.27 1.71 -17.06
N TRP A 578 -33.88 0.48 -17.43
CA TRP A 578 -33.03 -0.39 -16.61
C TRP A 578 -31.61 0.15 -16.48
N THR A 579 -31.02 0.57 -17.60
CA THR A 579 -29.70 1.20 -17.67
C THR A 579 -29.70 2.52 -16.91
N VAL A 580 -30.73 3.33 -17.08
CA VAL A 580 -30.88 4.61 -16.38
C VAL A 580 -30.92 4.42 -14.87
N LEU A 581 -31.74 3.47 -14.36
CA LEU A 581 -31.85 3.22 -12.93
C LEU A 581 -30.57 2.65 -12.32
N ASN A 582 -29.95 1.66 -12.96
CA ASN A 582 -28.71 1.07 -12.44
C ASN A 582 -27.57 2.09 -12.35
N ARG A 583 -27.53 3.05 -13.28
CA ARG A 583 -26.55 4.13 -13.28
C ARG A 583 -26.86 5.23 -12.27
N GLN A 584 -28.14 5.64 -12.12
CA GLN A 584 -28.52 6.82 -11.32
C GLN A 584 -28.85 6.49 -9.85
N VAL A 585 -29.28 5.26 -9.56
CA VAL A 585 -29.63 4.81 -8.20
C VAL A 585 -28.53 3.92 -7.62
N GLY A 586 -28.04 2.96 -8.41
CA GLY A 586 -27.07 1.94 -8.01
C GLY A 586 -27.43 0.58 -8.61
N ARG A 587 -26.52 -0.39 -8.54
CA ARG A 587 -26.69 -1.71 -9.17
C ARG A 587 -27.86 -2.50 -8.55
N TYR A 588 -28.72 -3.09 -9.37
CA TYR A 588 -29.82 -3.95 -8.92
C TYR A 588 -29.31 -5.12 -8.05
N GLY A 589 -30.03 -5.41 -6.96
CA GLY A 589 -29.66 -6.38 -5.94
C GLY A 589 -28.81 -5.82 -4.80
N THR A 590 -28.39 -4.55 -4.87
CA THR A 590 -27.65 -3.87 -3.78
C THR A 590 -28.62 -3.15 -2.82
N PRO A 591 -28.17 -2.73 -1.63
CA PRO A 591 -29.01 -1.92 -0.73
C PRO A 591 -29.53 -0.61 -1.37
N ALA A 592 -28.79 -0.06 -2.34
CA ALA A 592 -29.19 1.13 -3.10
C ALA A 592 -30.32 0.85 -4.10
N PHE A 593 -30.31 -0.31 -4.77
CA PHE A 593 -31.39 -0.74 -5.67
C PHE A 593 -31.78 -2.19 -5.33
N PRO A 594 -32.59 -2.39 -4.26
CA PRO A 594 -32.82 -3.71 -3.71
C PRO A 594 -33.65 -4.60 -4.65
N SER A 595 -33.28 -5.89 -4.72
CA SER A 595 -34.06 -6.91 -5.41
C SER A 595 -35.50 -6.92 -4.90
N THR A 596 -36.42 -7.08 -5.83
CA THR A 596 -37.85 -7.00 -5.55
C THR A 596 -38.62 -7.91 -6.51
N TYR A 597 -39.93 -7.99 -6.33
CA TYR A 597 -40.81 -8.58 -7.32
C TYR A 597 -40.63 -7.83 -8.65
N LEU A 598 -39.99 -8.48 -9.62
CA LEU A 598 -39.58 -7.90 -10.89
C LEU A 598 -40.28 -8.62 -12.04
N VAL A 599 -40.95 -7.86 -12.91
CA VAL A 599 -41.72 -8.41 -14.02
C VAL A 599 -41.17 -7.88 -15.33
N ARG A 600 -40.84 -8.77 -16.27
CA ARG A 600 -40.45 -8.40 -17.63
C ARG A 600 -41.66 -8.25 -18.51
N THR A 601 -41.66 -7.16 -19.28
CA THR A 601 -42.69 -6.83 -20.25
C THR A 601 -42.37 -7.45 -21.61
N PRO A 602 -43.37 -7.65 -22.48
CA PRO A 602 -43.15 -8.25 -23.80
C PRO A 602 -42.20 -7.45 -24.69
N SER A 603 -42.13 -6.12 -24.50
CA SER A 603 -41.23 -5.24 -25.24
C SER A 603 -39.77 -5.32 -24.77
N GLY A 604 -39.49 -5.99 -23.65
CA GLY A 604 -38.16 -6.11 -23.04
C GLY A 604 -37.93 -5.23 -21.82
N GLY A 605 -38.87 -4.34 -21.47
CA GLY A 605 -38.83 -3.49 -20.28
C GLY A 605 -39.14 -4.25 -18.98
N LEU A 606 -39.16 -3.55 -17.84
CA LEU A 606 -39.27 -4.16 -16.51
C LEU A 606 -40.14 -3.36 -15.55
N HIS A 607 -40.99 -4.03 -14.75
CA HIS A 607 -41.71 -3.42 -13.62
C HIS A 607 -41.06 -3.85 -12.30
N ALA A 608 -40.62 -2.89 -11.49
CA ALA A 608 -40.08 -3.12 -10.14
C ALA A 608 -41.03 -2.56 -9.07
N TYR A 609 -41.37 -3.38 -8.07
CA TYR A 609 -42.42 -3.11 -7.09
C TYR A 609 -41.79 -2.69 -5.75
N TYR A 610 -42.24 -1.61 -5.12
CA TYR A 610 -41.66 -1.14 -3.84
C TYR A 610 -42.72 -0.61 -2.89
N ARG A 611 -42.44 -0.72 -1.58
CA ARG A 611 -43.17 0.01 -0.55
C ARG A 611 -42.59 1.41 -0.40
N LEU A 612 -43.43 2.42 -0.32
CA LEU A 612 -43.00 3.79 -0.06
C LEU A 612 -42.68 3.97 1.44
N PRO A 613 -41.56 4.64 1.79
CA PRO A 613 -41.32 5.08 3.16
C PRO A 613 -42.45 5.96 3.66
N GLU A 614 -42.76 5.87 4.96
CA GLU A 614 -43.85 6.62 5.59
C GLU A 614 -43.80 8.12 5.27
N ALA A 615 -42.59 8.70 5.22
CA ALA A 615 -42.36 10.12 4.95
C ALA A 615 -42.81 10.58 3.55
N LEU A 616 -42.90 9.66 2.57
CA LEU A 616 -43.23 9.93 1.17
C LEU A 616 -44.65 9.50 0.77
N ARG A 617 -45.38 8.81 1.64
CA ARG A 617 -46.77 8.42 1.39
C ARG A 617 -47.63 9.66 1.10
N GLY A 618 -48.41 9.60 0.03
CA GLY A 618 -49.24 10.70 -0.47
C GLY A 618 -48.48 11.78 -1.26
N LYS A 619 -47.14 11.83 -1.20
CA LYS A 619 -46.32 12.93 -1.78
C LYS A 619 -45.69 12.62 -3.13
N VAL A 620 -45.61 11.34 -3.50
CA VAL A 620 -45.07 10.93 -4.81
C VAL A 620 -46.16 11.08 -5.88
N LYS A 621 -45.80 11.70 -6.99
CA LYS A 621 -46.67 11.88 -8.15
C LYS A 621 -46.63 10.65 -9.04
N ASN A 622 -47.79 10.29 -9.59
CA ASN A 622 -47.82 9.37 -10.73
C ASN A 622 -47.25 10.10 -11.94
N ALA A 623 -46.11 9.63 -12.44
CA ALA A 623 -45.32 10.29 -13.45
C ALA A 623 -45.26 9.42 -14.71
N VAL A 624 -45.40 10.07 -15.87
CA VAL A 624 -45.25 9.43 -17.18
C VAL A 624 -44.36 10.32 -18.03
N HIS A 625 -43.35 9.73 -18.68
CA HIS A 625 -42.43 10.45 -19.58
C HIS A 625 -41.88 11.75 -18.99
N LEU A 626 -41.34 11.68 -17.78
CA LEU A 626 -40.97 12.87 -17.03
C LEU A 626 -39.69 13.50 -17.62
N LYS A 627 -39.78 14.77 -18.00
CA LYS A 627 -38.68 15.48 -18.69
C LYS A 627 -37.66 16.00 -17.69
N THR A 628 -36.40 15.64 -17.89
CA THR A 628 -35.27 16.17 -17.11
C THR A 628 -34.31 16.91 -18.03
N SER A 629 -33.32 17.60 -17.47
CA SER A 629 -32.27 18.25 -18.29
C SER A 629 -31.45 17.26 -19.12
N GLU A 630 -31.34 16.02 -18.65
CA GLU A 630 -30.61 14.94 -19.32
C GLU A 630 -31.51 14.20 -20.33
N TYR A 631 -32.82 14.10 -20.07
CA TYR A 631 -33.82 13.47 -20.93
C TYR A 631 -34.92 14.47 -21.33
N PRO A 632 -34.66 15.37 -22.30
CA PRO A 632 -35.61 16.41 -22.72
C PRO A 632 -36.88 15.85 -23.40
N ASP A 633 -36.79 14.64 -23.94
CA ASP A 633 -37.90 13.90 -24.56
C ASP A 633 -38.67 13.01 -23.57
N GLY A 634 -38.23 12.98 -22.30
CA GLY A 634 -38.80 12.16 -21.23
C GLY A 634 -37.86 11.03 -20.84
N ILE A 635 -37.64 10.85 -19.54
CA ILE A 635 -36.90 9.70 -19.00
C ILE A 635 -37.67 8.41 -19.33
N PRO A 636 -37.00 7.30 -19.71
CA PRO A 636 -37.64 6.02 -20.03
C PRO A 636 -38.07 5.25 -18.77
N VAL A 637 -38.64 5.97 -17.81
CA VAL A 637 -39.10 5.45 -16.52
C VAL A 637 -40.42 6.11 -16.13
N ASP A 638 -41.45 5.30 -15.94
CA ASP A 638 -42.78 5.68 -15.51
C ASP A 638 -42.99 5.28 -14.04
N LEU A 639 -43.77 6.06 -13.29
CA LEU A 639 -44.10 5.79 -11.89
C LEU A 639 -45.61 5.62 -11.73
N ARG A 640 -46.02 4.44 -11.25
CA ARG A 640 -47.39 4.14 -10.84
C ARG A 640 -47.45 4.07 -9.32
N VAL A 641 -48.17 4.99 -8.69
CA VAL A 641 -48.17 5.12 -7.22
C VAL A 641 -49.60 5.22 -6.69
N GLU A 642 -49.85 4.63 -5.53
CA GLU A 642 -50.97 4.96 -4.63
C GLU A 642 -52.34 5.15 -5.30
N ARG A 643 -52.80 4.17 -6.09
CA ARG A 643 -54.07 4.17 -6.84
C ARG A 643 -54.22 5.30 -7.86
N LYS A 644 -53.12 5.93 -8.27
CA LYS A 644 -53.10 7.01 -9.29
C LYS A 644 -52.81 6.48 -10.70
N GLY A 645 -52.30 5.25 -10.82
CA GLY A 645 -52.06 4.55 -12.10
C GLY A 645 -52.01 3.03 -11.92
N TYR A 646 -51.79 2.30 -13.02
CA TYR A 646 -51.69 0.84 -13.04
C TYR A 646 -50.57 0.38 -13.99
N VAL A 647 -50.13 -0.87 -13.79
CA VAL A 647 -49.31 -1.63 -14.74
C VAL A 647 -50.02 -2.94 -15.10
N ILE A 648 -49.64 -3.59 -16.20
CA ILE A 648 -50.11 -4.96 -16.49
C ILE A 648 -49.33 -5.96 -15.62
N GLY A 649 -50.05 -6.90 -15.00
CA GLY A 649 -49.49 -7.86 -14.04
C GLY A 649 -48.84 -9.08 -14.69
N ALA A 650 -47.92 -9.73 -13.97
CA ALA A 650 -47.26 -10.95 -14.43
C ALA A 650 -48.25 -12.12 -14.64
N GLY A 651 -48.06 -12.91 -15.69
CA GLY A 651 -49.00 -13.95 -16.14
C GLY A 651 -50.09 -13.44 -17.07
N SER A 652 -50.16 -12.12 -17.33
CA SER A 652 -51.01 -11.57 -18.39
C SER A 652 -50.41 -11.86 -19.77
N THR A 653 -51.28 -12.21 -20.73
CA THR A 653 -50.97 -12.33 -22.16
C THR A 653 -51.67 -11.20 -22.91
N VAL A 654 -50.89 -10.39 -23.62
CA VAL A 654 -51.40 -9.29 -24.46
C VAL A 654 -50.97 -9.49 -25.91
N ASN A 655 -51.43 -8.64 -26.83
CA ASN A 655 -51.12 -8.77 -28.25
C ASN A 655 -49.61 -8.81 -28.55
N GLU A 656 -48.80 -8.11 -27.75
CA GLU A 656 -47.34 -8.06 -27.91
C GLU A 656 -46.59 -9.21 -27.22
N GLY A 657 -47.26 -10.05 -26.44
CA GLY A 657 -46.68 -11.21 -25.76
C GLY A 657 -46.97 -11.28 -24.26
N ASP A 658 -46.15 -12.02 -23.53
CA ASP A 658 -46.41 -12.37 -22.12
C ASP A 658 -45.65 -11.47 -21.14
N TYR A 659 -46.30 -11.13 -20.02
CA TYR A 659 -45.64 -10.53 -18.85
C TYR A 659 -45.14 -11.64 -17.93
N ARG A 660 -43.83 -11.70 -17.64
CA ARG A 660 -43.23 -12.82 -16.89
C ARG A 660 -42.41 -12.34 -15.69
N VAL A 661 -42.51 -13.04 -14.56
CA VAL A 661 -41.69 -12.76 -13.37
C VAL A 661 -40.23 -13.12 -13.66
N CYS A 662 -39.31 -12.24 -13.28
CA CYS A 662 -37.86 -12.40 -13.51
C CYS A 662 -37.06 -12.39 -12.21
N ASP A 663 -37.60 -11.79 -11.15
CA ASP A 663 -37.00 -11.85 -9.81
C ASP A 663 -38.11 -11.77 -8.74
N LEU A 664 -37.82 -12.31 -7.56
CA LEU A 664 -38.71 -12.34 -6.41
C LEU A 664 -38.05 -11.62 -5.23
N PRO A 665 -38.84 -10.95 -4.36
CA PRO A 665 -38.28 -10.37 -3.15
C PRO A 665 -37.86 -11.47 -2.16
N GLY A 666 -36.92 -11.16 -1.26
CA GLY A 666 -36.51 -12.08 -0.20
C GLY A 666 -37.61 -12.32 0.86
N ASP A 667 -37.28 -13.08 1.90
CA ASP A 667 -38.25 -13.58 2.91
C ASP A 667 -39.06 -12.50 3.64
N ASP A 668 -38.55 -11.27 3.71
CA ASP A 668 -39.24 -10.13 4.33
C ASP A 668 -40.29 -9.46 3.40
N GLY A 669 -40.56 -10.07 2.25
CA GLY A 669 -41.51 -9.56 1.26
C GLY A 669 -41.02 -8.33 0.51
N ILE A 670 -41.94 -7.58 -0.11
CA ILE A 670 -41.60 -6.41 -0.93
C ILE A 670 -40.78 -5.39 -0.12
N PRO A 671 -39.57 -5.04 -0.60
CA PRO A 671 -38.72 -4.07 0.08
C PRO A 671 -39.31 -2.66 0.07
N GLU A 672 -38.95 -1.88 1.10
CA GLU A 672 -39.12 -0.42 1.07
C GLU A 672 -38.15 0.19 0.06
N ALA A 673 -38.57 1.25 -0.63
CA ALA A 673 -37.68 2.02 -1.51
C ALA A 673 -36.49 2.58 -0.70
N SER A 674 -35.28 2.35 -1.20
CA SER A 674 -34.03 2.78 -0.54
C SER A 674 -33.91 4.31 -0.47
N ALA A 675 -32.98 4.78 0.37
CA ALA A 675 -32.66 6.21 0.45
C ALA A 675 -32.19 6.77 -0.91
N GLU A 676 -31.49 5.97 -1.70
CA GLU A 676 -31.02 6.28 -3.05
C GLU A 676 -32.18 6.42 -4.03
N ILE A 677 -33.15 5.49 -4.02
CA ILE A 677 -34.38 5.60 -4.81
C ILE A 677 -35.14 6.88 -4.42
N CYS A 678 -35.28 7.16 -3.12
CA CYS A 678 -35.96 8.37 -2.65
C CYS A 678 -35.26 9.66 -3.10
N ARG A 679 -33.92 9.71 -3.04
CA ARG A 679 -33.14 10.85 -3.55
C ARG A 679 -33.27 11.00 -5.06
N TRP A 680 -33.31 9.89 -5.79
CA TRP A 680 -33.53 9.90 -7.24
C TRP A 680 -34.92 10.43 -7.59
N LEU A 681 -35.97 10.00 -6.89
CA LEU A 681 -37.33 10.52 -7.03
C LEU A 681 -37.39 12.05 -6.79
N GLU A 682 -36.69 12.54 -5.76
CA GLU A 682 -36.57 13.99 -5.50
C GLU A 682 -35.84 14.70 -6.65
N ALA A 683 -34.73 14.14 -7.14
CA ALA A 683 -33.91 14.73 -8.20
C ALA A 683 -34.65 14.85 -9.55
N ILE A 684 -35.48 13.85 -9.89
CA ILE A 684 -36.34 13.91 -11.08
C ILE A 684 -37.61 14.76 -10.84
N GLY A 685 -37.82 15.31 -9.66
CA GLY A 685 -38.98 16.18 -9.37
C GLY A 685 -40.32 15.43 -9.28
N SER A 686 -40.30 14.14 -8.94
CA SER A 686 -41.51 13.33 -8.76
C SER A 686 -42.14 13.44 -7.37
N ILE A 687 -41.55 14.24 -6.47
CA ILE A 687 -42.05 14.51 -5.12
C ILE A 687 -42.71 15.90 -5.06
N GLU A 688 -43.90 16.00 -4.48
CA GLU A 688 -44.58 17.28 -4.25
C GLU A 688 -43.85 18.19 -3.25
N GLY A 689 -43.69 19.47 -3.60
CA GLY A 689 -43.17 20.51 -2.69
C GLY A 689 -41.64 20.60 -2.57
N THR A 690 -40.88 19.92 -3.42
CA THR A 690 -39.40 19.97 -3.46
C THR A 690 -38.92 20.52 -4.81
N GLU A 691 -37.92 21.41 -4.80
CA GLU A 691 -37.20 21.82 -6.03
C GLU A 691 -36.11 20.80 -6.34
N PRO A 692 -35.92 20.39 -7.62
CA PRO A 692 -34.94 19.36 -8.00
C PRO A 692 -33.50 19.81 -7.70
N LYS A 693 -32.81 19.08 -6.80
CA LYS A 693 -31.40 19.32 -6.49
C LYS A 693 -30.48 18.47 -7.36
N ARG A 694 -29.42 19.08 -7.92
CA ARG A 694 -28.38 18.37 -8.68
C ARG A 694 -27.62 17.39 -7.79
N LEU A 695 -27.51 16.13 -8.24
CA LEU A 695 -26.60 15.13 -7.68
C LEU A 695 -25.16 15.61 -7.83
N ARG A 696 -24.42 15.69 -6.71
CA ARG A 696 -22.96 15.85 -6.68
C ARG A 696 -22.34 14.50 -6.33
N PRO A 697 -21.21 14.10 -6.93
CA PRO A 697 -20.49 12.89 -6.53
C PRO A 697 -20.05 13.03 -5.07
N SER A 698 -20.42 12.07 -4.24
CA SER A 698 -20.21 12.08 -2.80
C SER A 698 -18.78 11.69 -2.45
N THR A 699 -17.86 12.66 -2.44
CA THR A 699 -16.60 12.57 -1.68
C THR A 699 -16.78 13.25 -0.32
N GLN A 700 -17.15 12.50 0.72
CA GLN A 700 -16.93 12.91 2.10
C GLN A 700 -16.54 11.71 2.97
N ARG A 701 -15.26 11.73 3.39
CA ARG A 701 -14.72 10.97 4.52
C ARG A 701 -15.43 11.42 5.80
N SER A 702 -16.05 10.48 6.50
CA SER A 702 -16.44 10.65 7.89
C SER A 702 -15.36 10.05 8.79
N GLN A 703 -14.74 10.89 9.62
CA GLN A 703 -13.99 10.47 10.81
C GLN A 703 -14.99 10.08 11.90
N LEU A 704 -14.80 8.92 12.53
CA LEU A 704 -15.44 8.57 13.80
C LEU A 704 -14.40 7.99 14.79
N PRO A 705 -14.63 8.15 16.10
CA PRO A 705 -13.58 8.12 17.13
C PRO A 705 -13.27 6.71 17.65
N ALA A 706 -12.06 6.59 18.19
CA ALA A 706 -11.56 5.39 18.86
C ALA A 706 -12.42 4.99 20.07
N ALA A 707 -12.83 3.71 20.10
CA ALA A 707 -13.22 3.03 21.32
C ALA A 707 -12.59 1.63 21.36
N SER A 708 -11.87 1.40 22.45
CA SER A 708 -11.08 0.24 22.84
C SER A 708 -11.85 -1.08 22.90
N ARG A 709 -11.35 -2.11 22.21
CA ARG A 709 -11.54 -3.53 22.52
C ARG A 709 -10.28 -4.32 22.07
N GLU A 710 -9.82 -5.24 22.91
CA GLU A 710 -8.58 -6.00 22.72
C GLU A 710 -8.57 -6.83 21.43
N PRO A 711 -7.45 -6.92 20.69
CA PRO A 711 -7.42 -7.55 19.38
C PRO A 711 -7.36 -9.08 19.46
N ILE A 712 -8.25 -9.73 18.72
CA ILE A 712 -8.11 -11.13 18.31
C ILE A 712 -6.92 -11.20 17.35
N ARG A 713 -5.89 -11.98 17.71
CA ARG A 713 -4.69 -12.20 16.90
C ARG A 713 -5.02 -13.05 15.66
N LEU A 714 -5.23 -12.43 14.51
CA LEU A 714 -5.16 -13.12 13.22
C LEU A 714 -3.69 -13.35 12.84
N SER A 715 -3.34 -14.56 12.42
CA SER A 715 -1.97 -14.86 12.01
C SER A 715 -1.72 -14.33 10.59
N LEU A 716 -0.60 -13.63 10.39
CA LEU A 716 -0.22 -13.07 9.08
C LEU A 716 -0.14 -14.13 7.97
N ALA A 717 0.10 -15.40 8.31
CA ALA A 717 0.05 -16.52 7.36
C ALA A 717 -1.36 -16.76 6.79
N GLN A 718 -2.42 -16.56 7.56
CA GLN A 718 -3.81 -16.68 7.08
C GLN A 718 -4.20 -15.49 6.19
N VAL A 719 -3.65 -14.31 6.46
CA VAL A 719 -3.86 -13.10 5.65
C VAL A 719 -3.16 -13.19 4.28
N MET A 720 -2.05 -13.93 4.21
CA MET A 720 -1.19 -14.03 3.02
C MET A 720 -1.29 -15.36 2.25
N ALA A 721 -2.11 -16.31 2.70
CA ALA A 721 -2.33 -17.59 2.00
C ALA A 721 -3.26 -17.45 0.78
N ASP A 722 -3.84 -16.27 0.60
CA ASP A 722 -4.82 -15.97 -0.43
C ASP A 722 -4.10 -15.40 -1.67
N ASP A 723 -3.17 -16.18 -2.23
CA ASP A 723 -2.49 -15.92 -3.50
C ASP A 723 -3.02 -16.93 -4.53
N ASP A 724 -4.08 -16.55 -5.23
CA ASP A 724 -4.45 -17.19 -6.49
C ASP A 724 -4.87 -16.13 -7.50
N ARG A 725 -4.18 -16.16 -8.64
CA ARG A 725 -4.30 -15.26 -9.79
C ARG A 725 -5.59 -15.47 -10.57
N GLN A 726 -6.72 -15.15 -9.95
CA GLN A 726 -8.00 -14.99 -10.63
C GLN A 726 -8.70 -13.73 -10.10
N PRO A 727 -9.43 -12.99 -10.95
CA PRO A 727 -10.30 -11.92 -10.46
C PRO A 727 -11.25 -12.54 -9.43
N ARG A 728 -11.07 -12.18 -8.15
CA ARG A 728 -11.84 -12.74 -7.06
C ARG A 728 -13.31 -12.39 -7.24
N ARG A 729 -14.11 -13.38 -7.62
CA ARG A 729 -15.52 -13.47 -7.24
C ARG A 729 -15.60 -13.39 -5.72
N GLU A 730 -16.64 -12.73 -5.21
CA GLU A 730 -16.92 -12.56 -3.78
C GLU A 730 -16.62 -13.84 -2.98
N PRO A 731 -15.93 -13.75 -1.82
CA PRO A 731 -15.54 -14.92 -1.05
C PRO A 731 -16.79 -15.67 -0.58
N ARG A 732 -16.96 -16.90 -1.08
CA ARG A 732 -18.07 -17.77 -0.68
C ARG A 732 -17.86 -18.27 0.75
N PRO A 733 -18.90 -18.29 1.59
CA PRO A 733 -18.81 -18.78 2.96
C PRO A 733 -18.48 -20.28 3.02
N ASP A 734 -17.76 -20.71 4.06
CA ASP A 734 -17.49 -22.13 4.32
C ASP A 734 -18.79 -22.86 4.69
N MET A 735 -19.26 -23.74 3.79
CA MET A 735 -20.50 -24.52 3.94
C MET A 735 -20.25 -25.97 4.38
N THR A 736 -19.04 -26.30 4.85
CA THR A 736 -18.69 -27.69 5.18
C THR A 736 -19.51 -28.20 6.38
N PRO A 737 -20.13 -29.39 6.29
CA PRO A 737 -20.90 -30.00 7.39
C PRO A 737 -20.09 -30.18 8.67
N VAL A 738 -20.73 -29.98 9.82
CA VAL A 738 -20.12 -30.13 11.15
C VAL A 738 -20.38 -31.52 11.73
N PRO A 739 -19.34 -32.25 12.21
CA PRO A 739 -19.49 -33.56 12.84
C PRO A 739 -20.37 -33.58 14.10
N GLU A 740 -20.95 -34.74 14.41
CA GLU A 740 -21.80 -34.94 15.59
C GLU A 740 -21.05 -34.66 16.89
N GLY A 741 -21.64 -33.86 17.79
CA GLY A 741 -21.07 -33.53 19.11
C GLY A 741 -20.61 -32.07 19.27
N GLN A 742 -20.39 -31.30 18.20
CA GLN A 742 -20.01 -29.88 18.26
C GLN A 742 -20.90 -28.94 17.41
N ARG A 743 -21.87 -29.49 16.69
CA ARG A 743 -22.70 -28.80 15.67
C ARG A 743 -23.28 -27.47 16.15
N ASN A 744 -23.94 -27.45 17.30
CA ASN A 744 -24.65 -26.26 17.78
C ASN A 744 -23.69 -25.10 18.12
N GLN A 745 -22.58 -25.37 18.79
CA GLN A 745 -21.62 -24.34 19.18
C GLN A 745 -20.84 -23.82 17.97
N THR A 746 -20.37 -24.72 17.09
CA THR A 746 -19.61 -24.32 15.89
C THR A 746 -20.45 -23.53 14.91
N LEU A 747 -21.72 -23.91 14.68
CA LEU A 747 -22.64 -23.15 13.82
C LEU A 747 -23.05 -21.83 14.46
N HIS A 748 -23.21 -21.80 15.78
CA HIS A 748 -23.47 -20.56 16.52
C HIS A 748 -22.30 -19.59 16.39
N ASP A 749 -21.07 -20.00 16.71
CA ASP A 749 -19.87 -19.14 16.65
C ASP A 749 -19.58 -18.67 15.22
N TRP A 750 -19.79 -19.55 14.23
CA TRP A 750 -19.62 -19.22 12.81
C TRP A 750 -20.64 -18.19 12.31
N ALA A 751 -21.92 -18.40 12.58
CA ALA A 751 -22.96 -17.46 12.18
C ALA A 751 -22.90 -16.16 13.00
N TYR A 752 -22.55 -16.22 14.29
CA TYR A 752 -22.35 -15.04 15.15
C TYR A 752 -21.20 -14.18 14.64
N GLY A 753 -20.04 -14.79 14.35
CA GLY A 753 -18.88 -14.07 13.84
C GLY A 753 -19.17 -13.38 12.50
N ARG A 754 -19.93 -14.03 11.62
CA ARG A 754 -20.38 -13.41 10.37
C ARG A 754 -21.39 -12.29 10.62
N ALA A 755 -22.38 -12.51 11.48
CA ALA A 755 -23.44 -11.53 11.78
C ALA A 755 -22.92 -10.29 12.53
N ALA A 756 -21.86 -10.43 13.34
CA ALA A 756 -21.23 -9.34 14.06
C ALA A 756 -20.37 -8.45 13.15
N ASN A 757 -19.67 -9.04 12.17
CA ASN A 757 -18.77 -8.33 11.26
C ASN A 757 -19.47 -7.82 9.98
N HIS A 758 -20.54 -8.49 9.56
CA HIS A 758 -21.36 -8.12 8.39
C HIS A 758 -22.82 -7.91 8.79
N PRO A 759 -23.12 -6.90 9.62
CA PRO A 759 -24.49 -6.59 10.04
C PRO A 759 -25.43 -6.24 8.88
N GLU A 760 -24.89 -5.92 7.71
CA GLU A 760 -25.57 -5.68 6.43
C GLU A 760 -26.01 -6.95 5.69
N ASN A 761 -25.45 -8.12 6.03
CA ASN A 761 -25.64 -9.37 5.29
C ASN A 761 -26.37 -10.47 6.09
N LEU A 762 -27.17 -10.06 7.09
CA LEU A 762 -27.78 -11.00 8.04
C LEU A 762 -28.66 -12.07 7.42
N ARG A 763 -29.43 -11.75 6.36
CA ARG A 763 -30.32 -12.71 5.70
C ARG A 763 -29.54 -13.82 4.99
N GLN A 764 -28.46 -13.48 4.29
CA GLN A 764 -27.61 -14.50 3.67
C GLN A 764 -26.93 -15.35 4.74
N ILE A 765 -26.49 -14.75 5.84
CA ILE A 765 -25.86 -15.47 6.96
C ILE A 765 -26.85 -16.42 7.63
N GLU A 766 -28.11 -16.02 7.76
CA GLU A 766 -29.20 -16.89 8.22
C GLU A 766 -29.42 -18.04 7.24
N ALA A 767 -29.60 -17.76 5.94
CA ALA A 767 -29.80 -18.79 4.93
C ALA A 767 -28.64 -19.80 4.90
N ASP A 768 -27.40 -19.30 4.99
CA ASP A 768 -26.21 -20.13 5.03
C ASP A 768 -26.11 -20.94 6.34
N LEU A 769 -26.59 -20.40 7.48
CA LEU A 769 -26.72 -21.15 8.74
C LEU A 769 -27.71 -22.29 8.61
N TYR A 770 -28.85 -22.06 7.93
CA TYR A 770 -29.82 -23.11 7.69
C TYR A 770 -29.29 -24.17 6.73
N GLU A 771 -28.70 -23.77 5.62
CA GLU A 771 -28.11 -24.68 4.63
C GLU A 771 -26.98 -25.53 5.25
N ARG A 772 -26.02 -24.89 5.94
CA ARG A 772 -24.93 -25.58 6.62
C ARG A 772 -25.43 -26.42 7.79
N GLY A 773 -26.46 -25.95 8.49
CA GLY A 773 -27.15 -26.64 9.57
C GLY A 773 -27.81 -27.94 9.14
N HIS A 774 -28.55 -27.90 8.03
CA HIS A 774 -29.17 -29.07 7.40
C HIS A 774 -28.14 -30.06 6.90
N ALA A 775 -27.08 -29.57 6.24
CA ALA A 775 -25.98 -30.41 5.82
C ALA A 775 -25.26 -31.08 7.02
N SER A 776 -25.31 -30.44 8.19
CA SER A 776 -24.81 -30.97 9.47
C SER A 776 -25.83 -31.84 10.23
N GLY A 777 -27.05 -32.04 9.71
CA GLY A 777 -28.08 -32.90 10.30
C GLY A 777 -28.90 -32.28 11.43
N LEU A 778 -28.99 -30.94 11.50
CA LEU A 778 -29.85 -30.21 12.45
C LEU A 778 -31.24 -29.94 11.86
N LYS A 779 -32.25 -29.85 12.74
CA LYS A 779 -33.62 -29.49 12.37
C LYS A 779 -33.83 -27.97 12.45
N ASP A 780 -34.80 -27.45 11.71
CA ASP A 780 -35.16 -26.03 11.69
C ASP A 780 -35.40 -25.45 13.09
N SER A 781 -36.02 -26.21 13.99
CA SER A 781 -36.25 -25.77 15.37
C SER A 781 -34.96 -25.48 16.15
N GLU A 782 -33.89 -26.22 15.85
CA GLU A 782 -32.58 -26.06 16.49
C GLU A 782 -31.83 -24.88 15.88
N LEU A 783 -31.91 -24.71 14.56
CA LEU A 783 -31.30 -23.61 13.80
C LEU A 783 -31.95 -22.27 14.12
N ALA A 784 -33.28 -22.23 14.23
CA ALA A 784 -34.03 -21.08 14.70
C ALA A 784 -33.62 -20.67 16.13
N THR A 785 -33.32 -21.65 17.00
CA THR A 785 -32.86 -21.38 18.36
C THR A 785 -31.45 -20.77 18.37
N ILE A 786 -30.55 -21.29 17.51
CA ILE A 786 -29.20 -20.74 17.32
C ILE A 786 -29.29 -19.31 16.80
N TRP A 787 -30.06 -19.08 15.74
CA TRP A 787 -30.21 -17.75 15.14
C TRP A 787 -30.81 -16.74 16.11
N LYS A 788 -31.88 -17.11 16.82
CA LYS A 788 -32.49 -16.27 17.86
C LYS A 788 -31.52 -15.92 18.99
N SER A 789 -30.64 -16.83 19.38
CA SER A 789 -29.60 -16.53 20.37
C SER A 789 -28.57 -15.53 19.83
N ILE A 790 -28.26 -15.56 18.54
CA ILE A 790 -27.30 -14.65 17.88
C ILE A 790 -27.89 -13.24 17.80
N THR A 791 -29.13 -13.11 17.29
CA THR A 791 -29.81 -11.82 17.14
C THR A 791 -30.04 -11.14 18.50
N ARG A 792 -30.41 -11.91 19.53
CA ARG A 792 -30.52 -11.41 20.91
C ARG A 792 -29.20 -10.90 21.48
N GLN A 793 -28.07 -11.59 21.22
CA GLN A 793 -26.74 -11.16 21.69
C GLN A 793 -26.22 -9.93 20.94
N LEU A 794 -26.66 -9.71 19.69
CA LEU A 794 -26.31 -8.53 18.89
C LEU A 794 -27.24 -7.32 19.11
N GLY A 795 -28.25 -7.45 19.99
CA GLY A 795 -29.19 -6.37 20.31
C GLY A 795 -30.16 -6.03 19.16
N LYS A 796 -30.50 -7.01 18.33
CA LYS A 796 -31.35 -6.87 17.14
C LYS A 796 -32.75 -7.52 17.27
N GLU A 797 -33.21 -7.77 18.50
CA GLU A 797 -34.61 -8.13 18.79
C GLU A 797 -35.49 -6.89 19.02
#